data_AF-A0A212UAF2-F1
#
_entry.id   AF-A0A212UAF2-F1
#
_cell.length_a   1.000
_cell.length_b   1.000
_cell.length_c   1.000
_cell.angle_alpha   90.00
_cell.angle_beta   90.00
_cell.angle_gamma   90.00
#
_symmetry.space_group_name_H-M   'P 1'
#
loop_
_entity.id
_entity.type
_entity.pdbx_description
1 polymer ?
#
loop_
_entity_poly.entity_id
_entity_poly.type
_entity_poly.pdbx_seq_one_letter_code
_entity_poly.pdbx_strand_id
1 'polypeptide(L)'
;MSKSVFFVTCPKGVEYLLADELSTFGLDTVRNAPAGVWVEGSLEGGYRACLWSRLANRVILHIGEVDANSGDQLYDGVVHMDWQQHIPVHGSFRVTFLGQNEAIRNTQYGAQRVKDGIVDRFQTNGGPRPSVDAKNPDVIVSARLNRGRLSLGIDLSGHSLHMRGYRTDKGIAPLKENLAAALLMRAGWSEIAAAGGDFVDPMCGSGTLVIEAAMMALDMAPGRKQERFGFEKWPGHQPEMWFSLRQEAERRAHEGKQGRIPKMAGFDQDSRVIATAWKNIQRAGLENVVHVEARAVDALELEGDWSAQGLVLTNPPYGERLSERRKLGDLYQALGDAVKRSVPGWRLGVFTGAPEFGKSIGLRSYKQYRLFNGKLPAQLLLFEINDVSAMTPRAPDIPGEITPRIANEERAAMLRNRLKKNMKSIGQWARKQGIGCYRLYDADMPEFALAIDIYEGRVHVQEYAAPKSVDERSARERLAEALAIIPEALGVEREDMVCKQRQRQTGTNQYEKQAASGEFFEVHEHGCVLKVNLKDYLDTGLFLDHRPVRRWIQQHSANQRFLNLFCYTGAATVHAVAGGASRSLSLDMSKTYVGWAEENLALNGADPKKHRVEQADCLAWLADRKTADQRFDLIFMDPPTFSNSARMAGVLDIQKDHPTLVRQAMARLSSDGLLIFSSNFRRFKLDETLESEFEVAEVTRDTLDKDFQRNARIHRCWHIRHKA
;
A
#
# COMPACT_ATOMS: atom_id res chain seq x y z
N MET A 1 36.75 -36.93 10.15
CA MET A 1 36.72 -35.47 10.37
C MET A 1 35.63 -35.17 11.39
N SER A 2 35.84 -34.22 12.31
CA SER A 2 34.77 -33.82 13.25
C SER A 2 33.64 -33.15 12.48
N LYS A 3 32.39 -33.47 12.83
CA LYS A 3 31.21 -32.79 12.30
C LYS A 3 31.01 -31.47 13.06
N SER A 4 30.73 -30.41 12.33
CA SER A 4 30.34 -29.10 12.84
C SER A 4 28.87 -28.83 12.55
N VAL A 5 28.22 -28.08 13.42
CA VAL A 5 26.84 -27.63 13.23
C VAL A 5 26.85 -26.22 12.67
N PHE A 6 26.01 -25.96 11.67
CA PHE A 6 25.85 -24.65 11.07
C PHE A 6 24.38 -24.22 11.10
N PHE A 7 24.18 -22.92 11.21
CA PHE A 7 22.90 -22.30 10.89
C PHE A 7 23.05 -21.43 9.64
N VAL A 8 22.33 -21.79 8.58
CA VAL A 8 22.38 -21.07 7.30
C VAL A 8 21.08 -20.31 7.11
N THR A 9 21.16 -18.99 7.03
CA THR A 9 19.97 -18.13 6.87
C THR A 9 19.59 -17.99 5.40
N CYS A 10 18.31 -17.76 5.09
CA CYS A 10 17.81 -17.51 3.73
C CYS A 10 16.59 -16.58 3.73
N PRO A 11 16.08 -16.13 2.58
CA PRO A 11 14.77 -15.50 2.49
C PRO A 11 13.66 -16.46 2.96
N LYS A 12 12.56 -15.91 3.47
CA LYS A 12 11.40 -16.68 3.92
C LYS A 12 10.74 -17.40 2.74
N GLY A 13 10.40 -18.68 2.90
CA GLY A 13 9.80 -19.52 1.86
C GLY A 13 10.81 -20.27 0.96
N VAL A 14 12.11 -20.08 1.21
CA VAL A 14 13.21 -20.69 0.45
C VAL A 14 13.92 -21.80 1.25
N GLU A 15 13.51 -22.04 2.50
CA GLU A 15 14.20 -22.93 3.45
C GLU A 15 14.42 -24.34 2.88
N TYR A 16 13.40 -24.93 2.25
CA TYR A 16 13.51 -26.27 1.66
C TYR A 16 14.46 -26.33 0.46
N LEU A 17 14.45 -25.30 -0.40
CA LEU A 17 15.42 -25.23 -1.52
C LEU A 17 16.85 -25.08 -1.00
N LEU A 18 17.02 -24.29 0.08
CA LEU A 18 18.32 -24.14 0.72
C LEU A 18 18.78 -25.48 1.32
N ALA A 19 17.90 -26.23 1.98
CA ALA A 19 18.23 -27.55 2.52
C ALA A 19 18.71 -28.51 1.40
N ASP A 20 18.00 -28.54 0.26
CA ASP A 20 18.39 -29.33 -0.90
C ASP A 20 19.76 -28.89 -1.43
N GLU A 21 20.00 -27.58 -1.59
CA GLU A 21 21.30 -27.03 -2.04
C GLU A 21 22.44 -27.40 -1.07
N LEU A 22 22.24 -27.25 0.24
CA LEU A 22 23.26 -27.54 1.26
C LEU A 22 23.62 -29.03 1.31
N SER A 23 22.67 -29.92 1.03
CA SER A 23 22.96 -31.37 0.95
C SER A 23 24.01 -31.67 -0.12
N THR A 24 24.00 -30.95 -1.25
CA THR A 24 25.00 -31.09 -2.32
C THR A 24 26.40 -30.63 -1.91
N PHE A 25 26.51 -29.86 -0.82
CA PHE A 25 27.78 -29.43 -0.23
C PHE A 25 28.26 -30.36 0.88
N GLY A 26 27.59 -31.50 1.09
CA GLY A 26 27.91 -32.44 2.17
C GLY A 26 27.45 -31.98 3.55
N LEU A 27 26.38 -31.17 3.60
CA LEU A 27 25.77 -30.70 4.84
C LEU A 27 24.38 -31.34 5.01
N ASP A 28 24.25 -32.22 5.99
CA ASP A 28 23.01 -32.93 6.30
C ASP A 28 22.04 -32.00 7.05
N THR A 29 20.76 -32.00 6.66
CA THR A 29 19.75 -31.19 7.34
C THR A 29 19.40 -31.75 8.70
N VAL A 30 19.62 -30.97 9.75
CA VAL A 30 19.21 -31.29 11.13
C VAL A 30 17.76 -30.85 11.34
N ARG A 31 17.44 -29.60 11.01
CA ARG A 31 16.06 -29.08 11.07
C ARG A 31 15.88 -27.80 10.26
N ASN A 32 14.69 -27.62 9.72
CA ASN A 32 14.25 -26.34 9.16
C ASN A 32 13.86 -25.37 10.29
N ALA A 33 14.19 -24.09 10.11
CA ALA A 33 13.77 -23.01 10.98
C ALA A 33 13.19 -21.87 10.13
N PRO A 34 12.36 -20.97 10.68
CA PRO A 34 11.93 -19.80 9.93
C PRO A 34 13.14 -18.99 9.40
N ALA A 35 13.17 -18.76 8.08
CA ALA A 35 14.23 -18.05 7.37
C ALA A 35 15.66 -18.65 7.53
N GLY A 36 15.78 -19.96 7.70
CA GLY A 36 17.06 -20.66 7.64
C GLY A 36 17.01 -22.14 7.97
N VAL A 37 18.14 -22.83 7.84
CA VAL A 37 18.26 -24.27 8.03
C VAL A 37 19.41 -24.55 8.99
N TRP A 38 19.16 -25.43 9.96
CA TRP A 38 20.21 -26.03 10.77
C TRP A 38 20.73 -27.26 10.05
N VAL A 39 22.04 -27.32 9.83
CA VAL A 39 22.71 -28.40 9.12
C VAL A 39 23.94 -28.86 9.88
N GLU A 40 24.40 -30.08 9.63
CA GLU A 40 25.62 -30.64 10.19
C GLU A 40 26.53 -31.19 9.08
N GLY A 41 27.85 -31.08 9.24
CA GLY A 41 28.79 -31.64 8.28
C GLY A 41 30.21 -31.12 8.49
N SER A 42 31.06 -31.22 7.46
CA SER A 42 32.46 -30.79 7.56
C SER A 42 32.62 -29.27 7.46
N LEU A 43 33.76 -28.75 7.91
CA LEU A 43 34.13 -27.36 7.67
C LEU A 43 34.25 -27.04 6.17
N GLU A 44 34.72 -28.00 5.37
CA GLU A 44 34.73 -27.88 3.91
C GLU A 44 33.32 -27.63 3.36
N GLY A 45 32.31 -28.34 3.85
CA GLY A 45 30.91 -28.10 3.50
C GLY A 45 30.45 -26.68 3.85
N GLY A 46 30.87 -26.17 5.01
CA GLY A 46 30.63 -24.77 5.40
C GLY A 46 31.30 -23.74 4.47
N TYR A 47 32.54 -24.00 4.02
CA TYR A 47 33.22 -23.17 3.02
C TYR A 47 32.57 -23.27 1.64
N ARG A 48 32.17 -24.47 1.22
CA ARG A 48 31.39 -24.69 -0.01
C ARG A 48 30.10 -23.90 0.04
N ALA A 49 29.36 -23.94 1.15
CA ALA A 49 28.15 -23.13 1.32
C ALA A 49 28.42 -21.62 1.18
N CYS A 50 29.53 -21.10 1.73
CA CYS A 50 29.90 -19.69 1.57
C CYS A 50 30.21 -19.32 0.10
N LEU A 51 30.89 -20.20 -0.63
CA LEU A 51 31.33 -19.94 -2.00
C LEU A 51 30.25 -20.19 -3.05
N TRP A 52 29.48 -21.26 -2.88
CA TRP A 52 28.60 -21.83 -3.90
C TRP A 52 27.11 -21.60 -3.64
N SER A 53 26.68 -21.34 -2.41
CA SER A 53 25.25 -21.19 -2.14
C SER A 53 24.67 -19.97 -2.87
N ARG A 54 23.66 -20.24 -3.69
CA ARG A 54 22.86 -19.22 -4.36
C ARG A 54 21.75 -18.73 -3.45
N LEU A 55 21.32 -19.52 -2.49
CA LEU A 55 20.12 -19.23 -1.69
C LEU A 55 20.41 -18.59 -0.33
N ALA A 56 21.59 -18.85 0.24
CA ALA A 56 21.95 -18.39 1.56
C ALA A 56 22.08 -16.85 1.65
N ASN A 57 21.73 -16.32 2.82
CA ASN A 57 22.07 -14.98 3.26
C ASN A 57 23.38 -14.98 4.05
N ARG A 58 23.57 -15.94 4.96
CA ARG A 58 24.74 -16.08 5.85
C ARG A 58 24.90 -17.53 6.28
N VAL A 59 26.13 -18.00 6.42
CA VAL A 59 26.54 -19.30 6.97
C VAL A 59 27.18 -19.06 8.33
N ILE A 60 26.57 -19.58 9.40
CA ILE A 60 27.01 -19.35 10.78
C ILE A 60 27.47 -20.69 11.36
N LEU A 61 28.74 -20.80 11.73
CA LEU A 61 29.26 -21.93 12.47
C LEU A 61 28.78 -21.84 13.92
N HIS A 62 28.03 -22.83 14.38
CA HIS A 62 27.52 -22.87 15.74
C HIS A 62 28.61 -23.29 16.73
N ILE A 63 28.78 -22.53 17.81
CA ILE A 63 29.85 -22.77 18.80
C ILE A 63 29.31 -23.03 20.21
N GLY A 64 28.02 -22.82 20.46
CA GLY A 64 27.40 -23.11 21.76
C GLY A 64 26.03 -22.46 21.94
N GLU A 65 25.32 -22.89 22.98
CA GLU A 65 24.07 -22.29 23.44
C GLU A 65 24.21 -21.86 24.91
N VAL A 66 23.58 -20.74 25.27
CA VAL A 66 23.51 -20.27 26.66
C VAL A 66 22.07 -19.92 27.02
N ASP A 67 21.71 -20.07 28.29
CA ASP A 67 20.41 -19.64 28.79
C ASP A 67 20.35 -18.12 28.90
N ALA A 68 19.21 -17.55 28.51
CA ALA A 68 19.00 -16.11 28.42
C ALA A 68 17.64 -15.70 29.03
N ASN A 69 17.31 -16.29 30.20
CA ASN A 69 16.11 -15.92 30.97
C ASN A 69 16.33 -14.67 31.83
N SER A 70 17.58 -14.21 31.98
CA SER A 70 17.94 -12.90 32.51
C SER A 70 19.19 -12.35 31.80
N GLY A 71 19.46 -11.05 31.99
CA GLY A 71 20.70 -10.44 31.48
C GLY A 71 21.97 -10.99 32.13
N ASP A 72 21.88 -11.48 33.37
CA ASP A 72 22.99 -12.06 34.11
C ASP A 72 23.27 -13.50 33.68
N GLN A 73 22.25 -14.35 33.55
CA GLN A 73 22.43 -15.71 33.02
C GLN A 73 23.05 -15.72 31.63
N LEU A 74 22.61 -14.80 30.76
CA LEU A 74 23.18 -14.64 29.43
C LEU A 74 24.67 -14.27 29.52
N TYR A 75 25.00 -13.28 30.35
CA TYR A 75 26.38 -12.80 30.52
C TYR A 75 27.28 -13.89 31.11
N ASP A 76 26.85 -14.54 32.19
CA ASP A 76 27.59 -15.61 32.85
C ASP A 76 27.86 -16.75 31.87
N GLY A 77 26.84 -17.19 31.12
CA GLY A 77 27.00 -18.22 30.10
C GLY A 77 28.01 -17.82 29.01
N VAL A 78 27.96 -16.57 28.54
CA VAL A 78 28.91 -16.05 27.55
C VAL A 78 30.34 -16.03 28.10
N VAL A 79 30.56 -15.59 29.33
CA VAL A 79 31.90 -15.51 29.95
C VAL A 79 32.57 -16.89 30.04
N HIS A 80 31.80 -17.97 30.22
CA HIS A 80 32.36 -19.31 30.37
C HIS A 80 32.79 -19.98 29.05
N MET A 81 32.47 -19.38 27.89
CA MET A 81 32.85 -19.94 26.60
C MET A 81 34.32 -19.69 26.26
N ASP A 82 34.93 -20.58 25.49
CA ASP A 82 36.35 -20.49 25.11
C ASP A 82 36.57 -19.59 23.88
N TRP A 83 36.30 -18.29 24.04
CA TRP A 83 36.36 -17.31 22.96
C TRP A 83 37.75 -17.17 22.33
N GLN A 84 38.81 -17.57 23.04
CA GLN A 84 40.18 -17.60 22.55
C GLN A 84 40.37 -18.52 21.33
N GLN A 85 39.52 -19.55 21.16
CA GLN A 85 39.50 -20.41 19.96
C GLN A 85 38.88 -19.73 18.73
N HIS A 86 38.17 -18.61 18.92
CA HIS A 86 37.35 -18.00 17.88
C HIS A 86 37.68 -16.53 17.60
N ILE A 87 38.31 -15.82 18.53
CA ILE A 87 38.69 -14.41 18.37
C ILE A 87 40.21 -14.32 18.55
N PRO A 88 40.96 -13.75 17.58
CA PRO A 88 42.40 -13.56 17.75
C PRO A 88 42.71 -12.66 18.95
N VAL A 89 43.78 -12.94 19.67
CA VAL A 89 44.18 -12.22 20.90
C VAL A 89 44.33 -10.71 20.70
N HIS A 90 44.84 -10.29 19.53
CA HIS A 90 44.94 -8.88 19.13
C HIS A 90 43.95 -8.49 18.03
N GLY A 91 42.92 -9.32 17.85
CA GLY A 91 41.90 -9.14 16.83
C GLY A 91 40.80 -8.17 17.23
N SER A 92 39.94 -7.91 16.27
CA SER A 92 38.71 -7.14 16.41
C SER A 92 37.48 -8.01 16.19
N PHE A 93 36.39 -7.72 16.89
CA PHE A 93 35.12 -8.41 16.66
C PHE A 93 33.93 -7.47 16.69
N ARG A 94 32.78 -7.96 16.19
CA ARG A 94 31.48 -7.37 16.49
C ARG A 94 30.45 -8.44 16.81
N VAL A 95 29.43 -8.06 17.57
CA VAL A 95 28.28 -8.92 17.86
C VAL A 95 27.08 -8.48 17.02
N THR A 96 26.47 -9.43 16.32
CA THR A 96 25.16 -9.28 15.69
C THR A 96 24.15 -10.03 16.53
N PHE A 97 23.15 -9.33 17.08
CA PHE A 97 22.13 -9.92 17.94
C PHE A 97 20.76 -9.93 17.26
N LEU A 98 20.09 -11.09 17.24
CA LEU A 98 18.77 -11.29 16.65
C LEU A 98 17.83 -11.95 17.66
N GLY A 99 16.59 -11.48 17.72
CA GLY A 99 15.55 -12.01 18.61
C GLY A 99 15.39 -11.20 19.90
N GLN A 100 14.26 -11.41 20.58
CA GLN A 100 13.88 -10.74 21.83
C GLN A 100 13.08 -11.72 22.69
N ASN A 101 13.08 -11.52 24.00
CA ASN A 101 12.17 -12.17 24.95
C ASN A 101 11.79 -11.17 26.06
N GLU A 102 11.09 -11.64 27.10
CA GLU A 102 10.65 -10.77 28.20
C GLU A 102 11.80 -10.16 29.00
N ALA A 103 12.95 -10.85 29.09
CA ALA A 103 14.14 -10.41 29.81
C ALA A 103 15.05 -9.50 28.95
N ILE A 104 15.25 -9.86 27.69
CA ILE A 104 16.06 -9.15 26.69
C ILE A 104 15.13 -8.53 25.66
N ARG A 105 14.53 -7.40 26.04
CA ARG A 105 13.55 -6.67 25.23
C ARG A 105 14.18 -5.80 24.14
N ASN A 106 15.48 -5.58 24.20
CA ASN A 106 16.23 -4.74 23.28
C ASN A 106 17.44 -5.50 22.73
N THR A 107 17.54 -5.60 21.40
CA THR A 107 18.64 -6.32 20.73
C THR A 107 20.00 -5.65 20.95
N GLN A 108 20.04 -4.33 21.11
CA GLN A 108 21.27 -3.60 21.43
C GLN A 108 21.78 -3.94 22.83
N TYR A 109 20.85 -4.07 23.79
CA TYR A 109 21.18 -4.51 25.14
C TYR A 109 21.75 -5.94 25.14
N GLY A 110 21.08 -6.87 24.45
CA GLY A 110 21.59 -8.23 24.28
C GLY A 110 22.97 -8.27 23.62
N ALA A 111 23.17 -7.50 22.54
CA ALA A 111 24.47 -7.39 21.88
C ALA A 111 25.56 -6.85 22.81
N GLN A 112 25.24 -5.85 23.64
CA GLN A 112 26.18 -5.28 24.61
C GLN A 112 26.58 -6.31 25.66
N ARG A 113 25.62 -7.03 26.24
CA ARG A 113 25.90 -8.07 27.25
C ARG A 113 26.80 -9.19 26.72
N VAL A 114 26.59 -9.61 25.47
CA VAL A 114 27.49 -10.58 24.81
C VAL A 114 28.88 -9.99 24.60
N LYS A 115 29.00 -8.72 24.19
CA LYS A 115 30.32 -8.06 24.02
C LYS A 115 31.08 -7.99 25.34
N ASP A 116 30.39 -7.58 26.41
CA ASP A 116 30.98 -7.46 27.75
C ASP A 116 31.49 -8.83 28.21
N GLY A 117 30.67 -9.89 28.10
CA GLY A 117 31.09 -11.24 28.50
C GLY A 117 32.27 -11.79 27.68
N ILE A 118 32.34 -11.49 26.37
CA ILE A 118 33.50 -11.84 25.54
C ILE A 118 34.76 -11.12 26.04
N VAL A 119 34.66 -9.80 26.25
CA VAL A 119 35.79 -8.98 26.69
C VAL A 119 36.30 -9.45 28.04
N ASP A 120 35.41 -9.69 28.98
CA ASP A 120 35.77 -10.08 30.36
C ASP A 120 36.40 -11.48 30.39
N ARG A 121 35.97 -12.40 29.51
CA ARG A 121 36.65 -13.68 29.32
C ARG A 121 38.11 -13.53 28.88
N PHE A 122 38.41 -12.58 27.98
CA PHE A 122 39.80 -12.33 27.57
C PHE A 122 40.64 -11.67 28.67
N GLN A 123 40.02 -10.81 29.49
CA GLN A 123 40.69 -10.13 30.59
C GLN A 123 40.89 -11.02 31.83
N THR A 124 40.14 -12.12 31.93
CA THR A 124 40.33 -13.14 32.96
C THR A 124 41.79 -13.63 32.91
N ASN A 125 42.49 -13.61 34.05
CA ASN A 125 43.91 -13.94 34.18
C ASN A 125 44.90 -12.98 33.47
N GLY A 126 44.52 -11.72 33.22
CA GLY A 126 45.44 -10.68 32.72
C GLY A 126 45.72 -10.72 31.22
N GLY A 127 44.87 -11.39 30.44
CA GLY A 127 45.00 -11.45 28.98
C GLY A 127 44.71 -10.12 28.27
N PRO A 128 45.16 -9.95 27.02
CA PRO A 128 44.92 -8.73 26.24
C PRO A 128 43.44 -8.53 25.94
N ARG A 129 42.95 -7.29 26.06
CA ARG A 129 41.57 -6.93 25.69
C ARG A 129 41.39 -6.96 24.17
N PRO A 130 40.46 -7.75 23.60
CA PRO A 130 40.13 -7.69 22.18
C PRO A 130 39.44 -6.37 21.84
N SER A 131 39.62 -5.91 20.60
CA SER A 131 39.01 -4.65 20.14
C SER A 131 37.61 -4.88 19.55
N VAL A 132 36.73 -3.88 19.61
CA VAL A 132 35.41 -3.93 18.97
C VAL A 132 35.40 -2.99 17.77
N ASP A 133 35.27 -3.55 16.56
CA ASP A 133 35.15 -2.77 15.32
C ASP A 133 33.79 -3.04 14.66
N ALA A 134 32.94 -2.02 14.61
CA ALA A 134 31.61 -2.14 14.02
C ALA A 134 31.64 -2.24 12.48
N LYS A 135 32.65 -1.65 11.83
CA LYS A 135 32.74 -1.52 10.37
C LYS A 135 33.51 -2.68 9.76
N ASN A 136 34.74 -2.92 10.23
CA ASN A 136 35.68 -3.87 9.63
C ASN A 136 36.22 -4.90 10.65
N PRO A 137 35.34 -5.63 11.36
CA PRO A 137 35.77 -6.63 12.33
C PRO A 137 36.59 -7.74 11.67
N ASP A 138 37.47 -8.38 12.44
CA ASP A 138 38.14 -9.61 12.05
C ASP A 138 37.19 -10.80 12.16
N VAL A 139 36.35 -10.82 13.20
CA VAL A 139 35.37 -11.88 13.47
C VAL A 139 33.99 -11.28 13.78
N ILE A 140 32.95 -11.88 13.21
CA ILE A 140 31.56 -11.51 13.53
C ILE A 140 30.94 -12.63 14.36
N VAL A 141 30.59 -12.31 15.61
CA VAL A 141 29.85 -13.20 16.50
C VAL A 141 28.35 -13.01 16.23
N SER A 142 27.67 -14.08 15.87
CA SER A 142 26.22 -14.14 15.71
C SER A 142 25.58 -14.68 16.99
N ALA A 143 24.64 -13.93 17.55
CA ALA A 143 23.88 -14.29 18.74
C ALA A 143 22.38 -14.29 18.40
N ARG A 144 21.74 -15.46 18.43
CA ARG A 144 20.32 -15.63 18.07
C ARG A 144 19.51 -16.11 19.26
N LEU A 145 18.65 -15.25 19.78
CA LEU A 145 17.75 -15.53 20.90
C LEU A 145 16.44 -16.12 20.39
N ASN A 146 16.10 -17.31 20.91
CA ASN A 146 14.82 -17.95 20.63
C ASN A 146 14.34 -18.73 21.87
N ARG A 147 13.12 -18.44 22.34
CA ARG A 147 12.47 -19.13 23.48
C ARG A 147 13.38 -19.30 24.72
N GLY A 148 14.05 -18.21 25.13
CA GLY A 148 14.90 -18.20 26.33
C GLY A 148 16.30 -18.80 26.14
N ARG A 149 16.64 -19.34 24.97
CA ARG A 149 18.00 -19.80 24.65
C ARG A 149 18.66 -18.92 23.60
N LEU A 150 19.93 -18.60 23.84
CA LEU A 150 20.77 -17.84 22.93
C LEU A 150 21.75 -18.80 22.24
N SER A 151 21.54 -19.05 20.95
CA SER A 151 22.51 -19.78 20.13
C SER A 151 23.61 -18.81 19.67
N LEU A 152 24.86 -19.16 19.93
CA LEU A 152 26.05 -18.39 19.57
C LEU A 152 26.81 -19.08 18.43
N GLY A 153 27.41 -18.28 17.56
CA GLY A 153 28.14 -18.77 16.40
C GLY A 153 29.07 -17.74 15.77
N ILE A 154 29.95 -18.21 14.89
CA ILE A 154 30.84 -17.39 14.07
C ILE A 154 30.27 -17.27 12.66
N ASP A 155 30.04 -16.04 12.21
CA ASP A 155 29.55 -15.78 10.85
C ASP A 155 30.71 -15.90 9.85
N LEU A 156 30.68 -16.99 9.09
CA LEU A 156 31.67 -17.34 8.09
C LEU A 156 31.52 -16.49 6.82
N SER A 157 30.35 -15.91 6.58
CA SER A 157 30.07 -15.14 5.34
C SER A 157 30.61 -13.72 5.40
N GLY A 158 30.59 -13.07 6.57
CA GLY A 158 31.01 -11.68 6.71
C GLY A 158 29.94 -10.71 6.24
N HIS A 159 29.88 -10.49 4.93
CA HIS A 159 28.76 -9.81 4.27
C HIS A 159 27.63 -10.80 3.96
N SER A 160 26.43 -10.29 3.68
CA SER A 160 25.36 -11.21 3.26
C SER A 160 25.62 -11.72 1.85
N LEU A 161 25.54 -13.04 1.67
CA LEU A 161 25.95 -13.76 0.46
C LEU A 161 25.14 -13.38 -0.79
N HIS A 162 23.94 -12.80 -0.67
CA HIS A 162 23.23 -12.27 -1.84
C HIS A 162 24.01 -11.15 -2.55
N MET A 163 24.91 -10.45 -1.86
CA MET A 163 25.77 -9.44 -2.49
C MET A 163 26.92 -10.13 -3.21
N ARG A 164 26.76 -10.41 -4.51
CA ARG A 164 27.76 -11.15 -5.32
C ARG A 164 28.94 -10.29 -5.81
N GLY A 165 28.91 -8.99 -5.51
CA GLY A 165 29.91 -8.02 -5.93
C GLY A 165 29.66 -7.33 -7.28
N TYR A 166 28.66 -7.75 -8.07
CA TYR A 166 28.37 -7.11 -9.36
C TYR A 166 27.46 -5.87 -9.28
N ARG A 167 26.67 -5.72 -8.20
CA ARG A 167 25.72 -4.62 -8.05
C ARG A 167 26.26 -3.54 -7.11
N THR A 168 26.28 -2.29 -7.58
CA THR A 168 26.72 -1.11 -6.80
C THR A 168 25.57 -0.25 -6.28
N ASP A 169 24.42 -0.28 -6.96
CA ASP A 169 23.36 0.71 -6.76
C ASP A 169 22.29 0.22 -5.79
N LYS A 170 21.96 1.05 -4.78
CA LYS A 170 20.91 0.82 -3.79
C LYS A 170 19.58 1.44 -4.26
N GLY A 171 19.07 1.00 -5.41
CA GLY A 171 17.78 1.45 -5.93
C GLY A 171 16.60 1.12 -5.00
N ILE A 172 15.41 1.61 -5.34
CA ILE A 172 14.19 1.38 -4.55
C ILE A 172 13.76 -0.09 -4.75
N ALA A 173 13.93 -0.90 -3.70
CA ALA A 173 13.45 -2.30 -3.57
C ALA A 173 13.76 -3.28 -4.74
N PRO A 174 15.02 -3.41 -5.21
CA PRO A 174 15.37 -4.37 -6.25
C PRO A 174 15.23 -5.81 -5.76
N LEU A 175 14.86 -6.72 -6.69
CA LEU A 175 14.89 -8.16 -6.46
C LEU A 175 16.28 -8.58 -5.97
N LYS A 176 16.34 -9.26 -4.82
CA LYS A 176 17.61 -9.79 -4.28
C LYS A 176 18.06 -11.01 -5.09
N GLU A 177 19.36 -11.13 -5.26
CA GLU A 177 20.06 -12.14 -6.05
C GLU A 177 19.73 -13.56 -5.59
N ASN A 178 19.66 -13.80 -4.28
CA ASN A 178 19.28 -15.10 -3.76
C ASN A 178 17.80 -15.46 -3.97
N LEU A 179 16.91 -14.46 -3.98
CA LEU A 179 15.52 -14.68 -4.37
C LEU A 179 15.42 -14.93 -5.88
N ALA A 180 16.14 -14.19 -6.71
CA ALA A 180 16.23 -14.42 -8.15
C ALA A 180 16.68 -15.87 -8.47
N ALA A 181 17.75 -16.34 -7.82
CA ALA A 181 18.19 -17.74 -7.94
C ALA A 181 17.11 -18.74 -7.50
N ALA A 182 16.39 -18.47 -6.39
CA ALA A 182 15.27 -19.32 -5.97
C ALA A 182 14.14 -19.37 -7.00
N LEU A 183 13.83 -18.26 -7.66
CA LEU A 183 12.82 -18.21 -8.73
C LEU A 183 13.26 -19.05 -9.95
N LEU A 184 14.53 -18.92 -10.36
CA LEU A 184 15.12 -19.71 -11.45
C LEU A 184 15.06 -21.22 -11.14
N MET A 185 15.46 -21.63 -9.93
CA MET A 185 15.35 -23.02 -9.50
C MET A 185 13.90 -23.53 -9.51
N ARG A 186 12.95 -22.74 -8.99
CA ARG A 186 11.53 -23.11 -8.98
C ARG A 186 10.92 -23.19 -10.38
N ALA A 187 11.41 -22.39 -11.32
CA ALA A 187 11.02 -22.42 -12.73
C ALA A 187 11.68 -23.55 -13.53
N GLY A 188 12.62 -24.30 -12.93
CA GLY A 188 13.33 -25.40 -13.57
C GLY A 188 14.42 -24.94 -14.54
N TRP A 189 15.02 -23.76 -14.29
CA TRP A 189 16.04 -23.20 -15.18
C TRP A 189 17.25 -24.12 -15.35
N SER A 190 17.74 -24.73 -14.28
CA SER A 190 18.92 -25.61 -14.32
C SER A 190 18.73 -26.77 -15.30
N GLU A 191 17.56 -27.42 -15.28
CA GLU A 191 17.24 -28.53 -16.17
C GLU A 191 17.04 -28.05 -17.61
N ILE A 192 16.40 -26.90 -17.81
CA ILE A 192 16.19 -26.30 -19.13
C ILE A 192 17.54 -25.93 -19.77
N ALA A 193 18.43 -25.28 -19.03
CA ALA A 193 19.75 -24.90 -19.51
C ALA A 193 20.60 -26.13 -19.87
N ALA A 194 20.59 -27.17 -19.02
CA ALA A 194 21.29 -28.42 -19.28
C ALA A 194 20.78 -29.16 -20.53
N ALA A 195 19.49 -29.01 -20.86
CA ALA A 195 18.88 -29.53 -22.08
C ALA A 195 19.15 -28.64 -23.33
N GLY A 196 19.93 -27.57 -23.20
CA GLY A 196 20.23 -26.64 -24.29
C GLY A 196 19.13 -25.60 -24.54
N GLY A 197 18.32 -25.28 -23.53
CA GLY A 197 17.35 -24.19 -23.58
C GLY A 197 17.97 -22.81 -23.34
N ASP A 198 17.31 -21.78 -23.85
CA ASP A 198 17.74 -20.37 -23.75
C ASP A 198 16.89 -19.58 -22.71
N PHE A 199 17.31 -18.37 -22.36
CA PHE A 199 16.66 -17.55 -21.32
C PHE A 199 16.35 -16.12 -21.78
N VAL A 200 15.16 -15.65 -21.40
CA VAL A 200 14.73 -14.25 -21.64
C VAL A 200 14.05 -13.66 -20.40
N ASP A 201 14.36 -12.40 -20.08
CA ASP A 201 13.59 -11.56 -19.17
C ASP A 201 13.10 -10.29 -19.89
N PRO A 202 11.81 -10.19 -20.28
CA PRO A 202 11.29 -9.07 -21.06
C PRO A 202 11.05 -7.78 -20.26
N MET A 203 11.26 -7.79 -18.94
CA MET A 203 11.20 -6.62 -18.06
C MET A 203 12.32 -6.70 -17.02
N CYS A 204 13.56 -6.72 -17.49
CA CYS A 204 14.72 -7.16 -16.72
C CYS A 204 15.20 -6.17 -15.66
N GLY A 205 14.75 -4.90 -15.70
CA GLY A 205 15.20 -3.86 -14.79
C GLY A 205 16.73 -3.76 -14.77
N SER A 206 17.32 -3.94 -13.59
CA SER A 206 18.79 -3.93 -13.40
C SER A 206 19.51 -5.23 -13.80
N GLY A 207 18.83 -6.19 -14.44
CA GLY A 207 19.40 -7.42 -14.99
C GLY A 207 19.62 -8.56 -14.00
N THR A 208 19.06 -8.51 -12.78
CA THR A 208 19.35 -9.52 -11.74
C THR A 208 19.00 -10.95 -12.17
N LEU A 209 17.82 -11.17 -12.77
CA LEU A 209 17.38 -12.50 -13.19
C LEU A 209 18.28 -13.07 -14.29
N VAL A 210 18.56 -12.29 -15.33
CA VAL A 210 19.41 -12.73 -16.45
C VAL A 210 20.87 -12.98 -16.02
N ILE A 211 21.41 -12.18 -15.09
CA ILE A 211 22.75 -12.41 -14.54
C ILE A 211 22.79 -13.72 -13.73
N GLU A 212 21.85 -13.94 -12.81
CA GLU A 212 21.82 -15.17 -12.03
C GLU A 212 21.56 -16.41 -12.91
N ALA A 213 20.73 -16.29 -13.96
CA ALA A 213 20.48 -17.35 -14.94
C ALA A 213 21.76 -17.74 -15.69
N ALA A 214 22.51 -16.76 -16.19
CA ALA A 214 23.80 -16.97 -16.84
C ALA A 214 24.84 -17.57 -15.89
N MET A 215 24.93 -17.08 -14.65
CA MET A 215 25.84 -17.64 -13.65
C MET A 215 25.48 -19.09 -13.27
N MET A 216 24.20 -19.45 -13.28
CA MET A 216 23.75 -20.84 -13.07
C MET A 216 24.14 -21.73 -14.24
N ALA A 217 23.88 -21.28 -15.48
CA ALA A 217 24.14 -22.06 -16.69
C ALA A 217 25.64 -22.29 -16.96
N LEU A 218 26.47 -21.30 -16.63
CA LEU A 218 27.93 -21.36 -16.80
C LEU A 218 28.67 -21.91 -15.57
N ASP A 219 27.92 -22.49 -14.62
CA ASP A 219 28.45 -23.10 -13.40
C ASP A 219 29.38 -22.17 -12.60
N MET A 220 29.06 -20.88 -12.57
CA MET A 220 29.84 -19.86 -11.87
C MET A 220 29.40 -19.76 -10.41
N ALA A 221 30.35 -19.96 -9.49
CA ALA A 221 30.10 -19.81 -8.06
C ALA A 221 29.68 -18.35 -7.72
N PRO A 222 28.61 -18.13 -6.95
CA PRO A 222 28.17 -16.78 -6.58
C PRO A 222 29.20 -15.99 -5.78
N GLY A 223 29.97 -16.66 -4.93
CA GLY A 223 31.04 -16.07 -4.12
C GLY A 223 32.38 -15.91 -4.86
N ARG A 224 32.46 -16.24 -6.16
CA ARG A 224 33.74 -16.26 -6.90
C ARG A 224 34.44 -14.90 -6.94
N LYS A 225 33.69 -13.81 -7.13
CA LYS A 225 34.25 -12.44 -7.15
C LYS A 225 34.25 -11.77 -5.78
N GLN A 226 33.81 -12.46 -4.73
CA GLN A 226 33.83 -11.91 -3.38
C GLN A 226 35.28 -11.80 -2.90
N GLU A 227 35.70 -10.57 -2.56
CA GLU A 227 37.07 -10.28 -2.13
C GLU A 227 37.37 -10.77 -0.71
N ARG A 228 36.37 -10.74 0.17
CA ARG A 228 36.53 -11.08 1.59
C ARG A 228 35.35 -11.85 2.17
N PHE A 229 35.64 -12.91 2.92
CA PHE A 229 34.71 -13.67 3.74
C PHE A 229 34.94 -13.45 5.25
N GLY A 230 33.94 -13.80 6.06
CA GLY A 230 33.96 -13.59 7.52
C GLY A 230 34.90 -14.52 8.29
N PHE A 231 35.33 -15.62 7.67
CA PHE A 231 36.22 -16.59 8.31
C PHE A 231 37.72 -16.32 8.13
N GLU A 232 38.14 -15.38 7.27
CA GLU A 232 39.56 -15.25 6.89
C GLU A 232 40.51 -14.95 8.04
N LYS A 233 40.01 -14.27 9.08
CA LYS A 233 40.78 -13.98 10.31
C LYS A 233 40.29 -14.76 11.53
N TRP A 234 39.37 -15.71 11.33
CA TRP A 234 38.92 -16.62 12.38
C TRP A 234 40.04 -17.65 12.66
N PRO A 235 40.48 -17.87 13.92
CA PRO A 235 41.58 -18.78 14.22
C PRO A 235 41.40 -20.22 13.74
N GLY A 236 40.16 -20.68 13.58
CA GLY A 236 39.85 -22.02 13.04
C GLY A 236 39.86 -22.11 11.51
N HIS A 237 40.25 -21.04 10.81
CA HIS A 237 40.34 -21.04 9.35
C HIS A 237 41.39 -22.03 8.85
N GLN A 238 41.06 -22.77 7.78
CA GLN A 238 41.98 -23.68 7.09
C GLN A 238 42.29 -23.12 5.67
N PRO A 239 43.40 -22.39 5.50
CA PRO A 239 43.69 -21.67 4.24
C PRO A 239 43.86 -22.58 3.03
N GLU A 240 44.50 -23.74 3.17
CA GLU A 240 44.76 -24.68 2.08
C GLU A 240 43.46 -25.28 1.50
N MET A 241 42.52 -25.63 2.39
CA MET A 241 41.18 -26.10 2.02
C MET A 241 40.42 -25.03 1.26
N TRP A 242 40.44 -23.79 1.75
CA TRP A 242 39.80 -22.67 1.08
C TRP A 242 40.41 -22.35 -0.29
N PHE A 243 41.74 -22.35 -0.38
CA PHE A 243 42.46 -22.15 -1.63
C PHE A 243 42.07 -23.19 -2.68
N SER A 244 41.95 -24.46 -2.29
CA SER A 244 41.52 -25.54 -3.18
C SER A 244 40.09 -25.32 -3.70
N LEU A 245 39.16 -24.90 -2.84
CA LEU A 245 37.79 -24.56 -3.25
C LEU A 245 37.72 -23.35 -4.20
N ARG A 246 38.58 -22.34 -3.99
CA ARG A 246 38.70 -21.20 -4.90
C ARG A 246 39.21 -21.63 -6.27
N GLN A 247 40.21 -22.50 -6.34
CA GLN A 247 40.69 -23.07 -7.61
C GLN A 247 39.59 -23.88 -8.32
N GLU A 248 38.84 -24.69 -7.58
CA GLU A 248 37.69 -25.43 -8.14
C GLU A 248 36.68 -24.48 -8.79
N ALA A 249 36.34 -23.38 -8.11
CA ALA A 249 35.38 -22.39 -8.63
C ALA A 249 35.89 -21.65 -9.87
N GLU A 250 37.18 -21.31 -9.93
CA GLU A 250 37.77 -20.72 -11.15
C GLU A 250 37.80 -21.72 -12.31
N ARG A 251 38.17 -22.98 -12.05
CA ARG A 251 38.17 -24.05 -13.05
C ARG A 251 36.77 -24.30 -13.62
N ARG A 252 35.76 -24.47 -12.77
CA ARG A 252 34.36 -24.71 -13.19
C ARG A 252 33.79 -23.53 -13.99
N ALA A 253 34.07 -22.30 -13.57
CA ALA A 253 33.68 -21.11 -14.33
C ALA A 253 34.37 -21.02 -15.71
N HIS A 254 35.63 -21.48 -15.81
CA HIS A 254 36.35 -21.54 -17.09
C HIS A 254 35.76 -22.62 -18.01
N GLU A 255 35.54 -23.82 -17.49
CA GLU A 255 34.93 -24.94 -18.23
C GLU A 255 33.51 -24.60 -18.71
N GLY A 256 32.69 -23.99 -17.86
CA GLY A 256 31.34 -23.55 -18.22
C GLY A 256 31.33 -22.55 -19.38
N LYS A 257 32.34 -21.67 -19.47
CA LYS A 257 32.50 -20.73 -20.59
C LYS A 257 33.02 -21.36 -21.88
N GLN A 258 33.63 -22.55 -21.81
CA GLN A 258 34.05 -23.31 -23.00
C GLN A 258 32.95 -24.21 -23.56
N GLY A 259 31.94 -24.54 -22.75
CA GLY A 259 30.78 -25.32 -23.17
C GLY A 259 29.82 -24.56 -24.07
N ARG A 260 28.64 -25.15 -24.31
CA ARG A 260 27.53 -24.44 -24.97
C ARG A 260 27.07 -23.29 -24.07
N ILE A 261 27.16 -22.06 -24.58
CA ILE A 261 26.63 -20.87 -23.92
C ILE A 261 25.17 -20.69 -24.37
N PRO A 262 24.16 -20.76 -23.47
CA PRO A 262 22.79 -20.45 -23.83
C PRO A 262 22.65 -18.99 -24.25
N LYS A 263 21.72 -18.70 -25.16
CA LYS A 263 21.37 -17.30 -25.43
C LYS A 263 20.64 -16.72 -24.22
N MET A 264 21.06 -15.53 -23.83
CA MET A 264 20.58 -14.83 -22.63
C MET A 264 20.24 -13.39 -23.03
N ALA A 265 18.96 -13.01 -22.92
CA ALA A 265 18.55 -11.64 -23.20
C ALA A 265 17.68 -11.03 -22.09
N GLY A 266 17.92 -9.75 -21.81
CA GLY A 266 17.06 -8.92 -20.96
C GLY A 266 16.55 -7.70 -21.72
N PHE A 267 15.27 -7.39 -21.59
CA PHE A 267 14.65 -6.20 -22.18
C PHE A 267 13.98 -5.37 -21.10
N ASP A 268 13.97 -4.05 -21.25
CA ASP A 268 13.20 -3.16 -20.40
C ASP A 268 12.87 -1.87 -21.16
N GLN A 269 11.70 -1.30 -20.94
CA GLN A 269 11.30 -0.05 -21.58
C GLN A 269 12.20 1.12 -21.15
N ASP A 270 12.72 1.11 -19.92
CA ASP A 270 13.51 2.21 -19.38
C ASP A 270 15.00 2.05 -19.72
N SER A 271 15.47 2.83 -20.70
CA SER A 271 16.89 2.86 -21.09
C SER A 271 17.87 3.13 -19.93
N ARG A 272 17.42 3.81 -18.86
CA ARG A 272 18.26 4.08 -17.68
C ARG A 272 18.55 2.82 -16.89
N VAL A 273 17.56 1.93 -16.72
CA VAL A 273 17.78 0.67 -15.98
C VAL A 273 18.59 -0.32 -16.81
N ILE A 274 18.46 -0.29 -18.14
CA ILE A 274 19.32 -1.05 -19.06
C ILE A 274 20.79 -0.63 -18.94
N ALA A 275 21.08 0.67 -18.84
CA ALA A 275 22.45 1.12 -18.61
C ALA A 275 23.02 0.59 -17.28
N THR A 276 22.20 0.48 -16.23
CA THR A 276 22.59 -0.16 -14.97
C THR A 276 22.76 -1.67 -15.13
N ALA A 277 21.87 -2.35 -15.86
CA ALA A 277 21.98 -3.78 -16.14
C ALA A 277 23.29 -4.11 -16.87
N TRP A 278 23.65 -3.34 -17.89
CA TRP A 278 24.91 -3.52 -18.63
C TRP A 278 26.13 -3.39 -17.72
N LYS A 279 26.18 -2.38 -16.84
CA LYS A 279 27.27 -2.23 -15.86
C LYS A 279 27.34 -3.42 -14.91
N ASN A 280 26.20 -3.96 -14.47
CA ASN A 280 26.16 -5.14 -13.60
C ASN A 280 26.66 -6.40 -14.35
N ILE A 281 26.28 -6.58 -15.62
CA ILE A 281 26.74 -7.67 -16.49
C ILE A 281 28.26 -7.63 -16.66
N GLN A 282 28.84 -6.45 -16.95
CA GLN A 282 30.29 -6.26 -17.04
C GLN A 282 31.00 -6.62 -15.72
N ARG A 283 30.48 -6.14 -14.59
CA ARG A 283 31.05 -6.48 -13.28
C ARG A 283 30.89 -7.96 -12.94
N ALA A 284 29.87 -8.64 -13.43
CA ALA A 284 29.73 -10.09 -13.33
C ALA A 284 30.70 -10.84 -14.27
N GLY A 285 31.22 -10.20 -15.32
CA GLY A 285 32.11 -10.79 -16.33
C GLY A 285 31.35 -11.62 -17.36
N LEU A 286 30.18 -11.12 -17.77
CA LEU A 286 29.19 -11.75 -18.64
C LEU A 286 28.86 -10.89 -19.89
N GLU A 287 29.65 -9.88 -20.20
CA GLU A 287 29.45 -8.95 -21.31
C GLU A 287 29.39 -9.61 -22.70
N ASN A 288 30.02 -10.77 -22.85
CA ASN A 288 29.99 -11.57 -24.09
C ASN A 288 28.97 -12.71 -24.03
N VAL A 289 28.13 -12.76 -22.99
CA VAL A 289 27.16 -13.83 -22.73
C VAL A 289 25.74 -13.29 -22.71
N VAL A 290 25.54 -12.13 -22.08
CA VAL A 290 24.22 -11.56 -21.84
C VAL A 290 24.01 -10.33 -22.72
N HIS A 291 22.96 -10.36 -23.52
CA HIS A 291 22.45 -9.20 -24.25
C HIS A 291 21.42 -8.44 -23.41
N VAL A 292 21.48 -7.11 -23.43
CA VAL A 292 20.42 -6.27 -22.84
C VAL A 292 20.09 -5.10 -23.76
N GLU A 293 18.80 -4.77 -23.85
CA GLU A 293 18.31 -3.76 -24.78
C GLU A 293 17.09 -3.00 -24.23
N ALA A 294 17.00 -1.71 -24.55
CA ALA A 294 15.83 -0.91 -24.22
C ALA A 294 14.69 -1.22 -25.20
N ARG A 295 13.67 -1.94 -24.72
CA ARG A 295 12.53 -2.38 -25.54
C ARG A 295 11.30 -2.62 -24.66
N ALA A 296 10.13 -2.23 -25.16
CA ALA A 296 8.87 -2.52 -24.50
C ALA A 296 8.45 -3.99 -24.71
N VAL A 297 7.66 -4.53 -23.77
CA VAL A 297 7.28 -5.96 -23.77
C VAL A 297 6.40 -6.35 -24.96
N ASP A 298 5.56 -5.45 -25.45
CA ASP A 298 4.70 -5.67 -26.61
C ASP A 298 5.49 -5.85 -27.91
N ALA A 299 6.66 -5.20 -28.00
CA ALA A 299 7.63 -5.33 -29.08
C ALA A 299 8.64 -6.48 -28.89
N LEU A 300 8.42 -7.40 -27.93
CA LEU A 300 9.28 -8.56 -27.76
C LEU A 300 9.23 -9.43 -29.02
N GLU A 301 10.37 -9.55 -29.69
CA GLU A 301 10.62 -10.40 -30.84
C GLU A 301 12.05 -10.92 -30.73
N LEU A 302 12.22 -12.23 -30.95
CA LEU A 302 13.50 -12.91 -30.87
C LEU A 302 13.98 -13.27 -32.27
N GLU A 303 14.97 -12.54 -32.78
CA GLU A 303 15.58 -12.81 -34.07
C GLU A 303 16.76 -13.79 -33.94
N GLY A 304 16.94 -14.64 -34.95
CA GLY A 304 18.06 -15.58 -35.07
C GLY A 304 17.82 -16.97 -34.46
N ASP A 305 18.89 -17.76 -34.36
CA ASP A 305 18.81 -19.20 -34.01
C ASP A 305 18.60 -19.45 -32.51
N TRP A 306 17.43 -19.12 -31.98
CA TRP A 306 17.06 -19.44 -30.59
C TRP A 306 16.66 -20.90 -30.46
N SER A 307 16.88 -21.48 -29.28
CA SER A 307 16.47 -22.85 -28.97
C SER A 307 14.94 -23.00 -29.02
N ALA A 308 14.48 -24.17 -29.48
CA ALA A 308 13.06 -24.51 -29.48
C ALA A 308 12.46 -24.61 -28.07
N GLN A 309 13.32 -24.68 -27.03
CA GLN A 309 12.92 -24.68 -25.63
C GLN A 309 13.68 -23.59 -24.88
N GLY A 310 13.06 -23.06 -23.83
CA GLY A 310 13.68 -22.05 -23.00
C GLY A 310 12.78 -21.61 -21.85
N LEU A 311 13.27 -20.63 -21.11
CA LEU A 311 12.58 -20.02 -19.99
C LEU A 311 12.46 -18.51 -20.20
N VAL A 312 11.22 -18.03 -20.21
CA VAL A 312 10.93 -16.64 -19.91
C VAL A 312 10.70 -16.52 -18.42
N LEU A 313 11.47 -15.72 -17.69
CA LEU A 313 11.22 -15.44 -16.27
C LEU A 313 11.37 -13.95 -16.01
N THR A 314 10.32 -13.35 -15.44
CA THR A 314 10.28 -11.90 -15.23
C THR A 314 9.65 -11.52 -13.89
N ASN A 315 10.01 -10.33 -13.42
CA ASN A 315 9.48 -9.72 -12.20
C ASN A 315 8.83 -8.37 -12.56
N PRO A 316 7.57 -8.36 -13.05
CA PRO A 316 6.89 -7.14 -13.46
C PRO A 316 6.72 -6.15 -12.30
N PRO A 317 6.44 -4.87 -12.58
CA PRO A 317 6.07 -3.88 -11.58
C PRO A 317 4.88 -4.35 -10.71
N TYR A 318 4.91 -4.03 -9.42
CA TYR A 318 3.88 -4.47 -8.46
C TYR A 318 2.64 -3.57 -8.37
N GLY A 319 2.66 -2.37 -8.94
CA GLY A 319 1.56 -1.39 -8.92
C GLY A 319 1.11 -1.04 -7.50
N GLU A 320 1.91 -0.23 -6.81
CA GLU A 320 1.67 0.15 -5.42
C GLU A 320 0.44 1.07 -5.27
N ARG A 321 0.00 1.73 -6.35
CA ARG A 321 -1.16 2.63 -6.39
C ARG A 321 -2.33 2.08 -7.21
N LEU A 322 -3.56 2.43 -6.85
CA LEU A 322 -4.77 1.95 -7.52
C LEU A 322 -4.83 2.29 -9.02
N SER A 323 -4.36 3.49 -9.41
CA SER A 323 -4.27 3.93 -10.81
C SER A 323 -3.23 3.14 -11.61
N GLU A 324 -2.19 2.61 -10.95
CA GLU A 324 -1.18 1.76 -11.56
C GLU A 324 -1.69 0.32 -11.74
N ARG A 325 -2.60 -0.14 -10.85
CA ARG A 325 -3.18 -1.49 -10.94
C ARG A 325 -4.01 -1.73 -12.20
N ARG A 326 -4.76 -0.76 -12.71
CA ARG A 326 -5.47 -0.94 -14.00
C ARG A 326 -4.49 -1.15 -15.16
N LYS A 327 -3.40 -0.39 -15.19
CA LYS A 327 -2.31 -0.54 -16.17
C LYS A 327 -1.58 -1.89 -16.05
N LEU A 328 -1.60 -2.54 -14.88
CA LEU A 328 -1.04 -3.88 -14.73
C LEU A 328 -1.83 -4.93 -15.52
N GLY A 329 -3.15 -4.79 -15.66
CA GLY A 329 -3.96 -5.69 -16.49
C GLY A 329 -3.48 -5.70 -17.94
N ASP A 330 -3.37 -4.51 -18.52
CA ASP A 330 -2.90 -4.30 -19.89
C ASP A 330 -1.47 -4.81 -20.08
N LEU A 331 -0.58 -4.54 -19.12
CA LEU A 331 0.80 -5.01 -19.14
C LEU A 331 0.89 -6.55 -19.13
N TYR A 332 0.06 -7.21 -18.32
CA TYR A 332 0.07 -8.67 -18.21
C TYR A 332 -0.51 -9.32 -19.45
N GLN A 333 -1.52 -8.70 -20.06
CA GLN A 333 -2.04 -9.11 -21.35
C GLN A 333 -0.99 -8.95 -22.46
N ALA A 334 -0.32 -7.79 -22.53
CA ALA A 334 0.76 -7.55 -23.49
C ALA A 334 1.90 -8.57 -23.32
N LEU A 335 2.30 -8.88 -22.08
CA LEU A 335 3.27 -9.94 -21.79
C LEU A 335 2.80 -11.30 -22.33
N GLY A 336 1.55 -11.67 -22.04
CA GLY A 336 0.96 -12.92 -22.51
C GLY A 336 0.99 -13.02 -24.04
N ASP A 337 0.51 -12.01 -24.73
CA ASP A 337 0.43 -11.98 -26.19
C ASP A 337 1.81 -11.96 -26.84
N ALA A 338 2.76 -11.25 -26.25
CA ALA A 338 4.16 -11.23 -26.68
C ALA A 338 4.81 -12.62 -26.60
N VAL A 339 4.71 -13.32 -25.46
CA VAL A 339 5.37 -14.63 -25.32
C VAL A 339 4.69 -15.72 -26.15
N LYS A 340 3.35 -15.68 -26.30
CA LYS A 340 2.60 -16.58 -27.19
C LYS A 340 3.06 -16.44 -28.65
N ARG A 341 3.32 -15.20 -29.09
CA ARG A 341 3.80 -14.91 -30.45
C ARG A 341 5.26 -15.30 -30.65
N SER A 342 6.13 -14.94 -29.70
CA SER A 342 7.58 -14.93 -29.93
C SER A 342 8.30 -16.19 -29.48
N VAL A 343 7.75 -16.94 -28.51
CA VAL A 343 8.41 -18.14 -27.93
C VAL A 343 7.41 -19.26 -27.61
N PRO A 344 6.64 -19.76 -28.60
CA PRO A 344 5.79 -20.92 -28.39
C PRO A 344 6.62 -22.15 -27.98
N GLY A 345 6.10 -22.96 -27.05
CA GLY A 345 6.78 -24.15 -26.51
C GLY A 345 7.70 -23.89 -25.32
N TRP A 346 8.02 -22.63 -25.01
CA TRP A 346 8.82 -22.27 -23.84
C TRP A 346 8.00 -22.32 -22.54
N ARG A 347 8.71 -22.27 -21.41
CA ARG A 347 8.09 -22.04 -20.09
C ARG A 347 8.09 -20.56 -19.75
N LEU A 348 7.05 -20.11 -19.05
CA LEU A 348 6.96 -18.77 -18.50
C LEU A 348 6.88 -18.82 -16.98
N GLY A 349 7.71 -18.02 -16.31
CA GLY A 349 7.57 -17.66 -14.91
C GLY A 349 7.30 -16.17 -14.74
N VAL A 350 6.29 -15.84 -13.94
CA VAL A 350 5.97 -14.45 -13.57
C VAL A 350 6.00 -14.32 -12.05
N PHE A 351 6.95 -13.55 -11.53
CA PHE A 351 7.04 -13.24 -10.10
C PHE A 351 6.35 -11.91 -9.80
N THR A 352 5.24 -11.93 -9.05
CA THR A 352 4.36 -10.78 -8.87
C THR A 352 3.79 -10.64 -7.46
N GLY A 353 3.68 -9.40 -7.00
CA GLY A 353 2.94 -8.98 -5.80
C GLY A 353 1.43 -8.76 -6.05
N ALA A 354 0.98 -8.87 -7.30
CA ALA A 354 -0.41 -8.71 -7.72
C ALA A 354 -0.91 -9.96 -8.49
N PRO A 355 -0.92 -11.16 -7.85
CA PRO A 355 -1.24 -12.43 -8.51
C PRO A 355 -2.67 -12.47 -9.08
N GLU A 356 -3.57 -11.62 -8.64
CA GLU A 356 -4.92 -11.46 -9.20
C GLU A 356 -4.87 -11.17 -10.71
N PHE A 357 -3.89 -10.40 -11.19
CA PHE A 357 -3.73 -10.08 -12.61
C PHE A 357 -3.19 -11.24 -13.44
N GLY A 358 -2.80 -12.37 -12.83
CA GLY A 358 -2.27 -13.54 -13.54
C GLY A 358 -3.22 -14.08 -14.63
N LYS A 359 -4.53 -13.90 -14.48
CA LYS A 359 -5.53 -14.28 -15.51
C LYS A 359 -5.48 -13.40 -16.77
N SER A 360 -4.93 -12.19 -16.69
CA SER A 360 -4.80 -11.27 -17.82
C SER A 360 -3.74 -11.76 -18.82
N ILE A 361 -2.80 -12.62 -18.40
CA ILE A 361 -1.79 -13.24 -19.27
C ILE A 361 -2.44 -14.11 -20.36
N GLY A 362 -3.66 -14.62 -20.13
CA GLY A 362 -4.33 -15.51 -21.07
C GLY A 362 -3.68 -16.90 -21.16
N LEU A 363 -2.94 -17.31 -20.12
CA LEU A 363 -2.39 -18.65 -19.95
C LEU A 363 -2.81 -19.23 -18.60
N ARG A 364 -3.04 -20.54 -18.54
CA ARG A 364 -3.34 -21.25 -17.29
C ARG A 364 -2.05 -21.61 -16.56
N SER A 365 -1.86 -21.11 -15.34
CA SER A 365 -0.70 -21.51 -14.53
C SER A 365 -0.84 -22.97 -14.08
N TYR A 366 0.20 -23.79 -14.28
CA TYR A 366 0.23 -25.18 -13.78
C TYR A 366 0.75 -25.28 -12.34
N LYS A 367 1.50 -24.27 -11.87
CA LYS A 367 2.06 -24.24 -10.50
C LYS A 367 2.23 -22.82 -10.00
N GLN A 368 2.09 -22.65 -8.69
CA GLN A 368 2.26 -21.37 -8.01
C GLN A 368 3.04 -21.55 -6.71
N TYR A 369 3.96 -20.64 -6.42
CA TYR A 369 4.72 -20.63 -5.16
C TYR A 369 4.54 -19.29 -4.45
N ARG A 370 4.24 -19.34 -3.14
CA ARG A 370 4.19 -18.14 -2.29
C ARG A 370 5.57 -17.84 -1.74
N LEU A 371 6.06 -16.64 -1.98
CA LEU A 371 7.39 -16.16 -1.61
C LEU A 371 7.29 -14.73 -1.07
N PHE A 372 8.43 -14.14 -0.67
CA PHE A 372 8.49 -12.78 -0.16
C PHE A 372 9.61 -12.01 -0.85
N ASN A 373 9.28 -10.84 -1.42
CA ASN A 373 10.29 -9.86 -1.84
C ASN A 373 10.51 -8.86 -0.70
N GLY A 374 11.54 -9.12 0.11
CA GLY A 374 11.73 -8.40 1.37
C GLY A 374 10.57 -8.67 2.34
N LYS A 375 9.76 -7.65 2.64
CA LYS A 375 8.56 -7.78 3.48
C LYS A 375 7.28 -7.98 2.65
N LEU A 376 7.34 -7.77 1.34
CA LEU A 376 6.17 -7.83 0.46
C LEU A 376 5.84 -9.29 0.11
N PRO A 377 4.63 -9.79 0.42
CA PRO A 377 4.17 -11.08 -0.07
C PRO A 377 4.06 -11.06 -1.60
N ALA A 378 4.57 -12.09 -2.26
CA ALA A 378 4.51 -12.22 -3.71
C ALA A 378 4.32 -13.70 -4.11
N GLN A 379 3.99 -13.94 -5.37
CA GLN A 379 3.82 -15.27 -5.93
C GLN A 379 4.62 -15.43 -7.22
N LEU A 380 5.24 -16.60 -7.38
CA LEU A 380 5.74 -17.06 -8.67
C LEU A 380 4.66 -17.90 -9.33
N LEU A 381 4.17 -17.45 -10.48
CA LEU A 381 3.22 -18.16 -11.33
C LEU A 381 3.98 -18.83 -12.47
N LEU A 382 3.80 -20.13 -12.68
CA LEU A 382 4.44 -20.89 -13.76
C LEU A 382 3.44 -21.37 -14.80
N PHE A 383 3.77 -21.20 -16.07
CA PHE A 383 2.95 -21.50 -17.23
C PHE A 383 3.76 -22.28 -18.28
N GLU A 384 3.06 -23.09 -19.07
CA GLU A 384 3.56 -23.60 -20.34
C GLU A 384 2.98 -22.72 -21.46
N ILE A 385 3.81 -22.32 -22.42
CA ILE A 385 3.38 -21.49 -23.55
C ILE A 385 2.94 -22.44 -24.67
N ASN A 386 1.70 -22.92 -24.59
CA ASN A 386 1.09 -23.79 -25.60
C ASN A 386 -0.42 -23.55 -25.70
N ASP A 387 -1.04 -24.04 -26.78
CA ASP A 387 -2.47 -23.87 -27.03
C ASP A 387 -3.35 -24.52 -25.96
N VAL A 388 -2.89 -25.60 -25.33
CA VAL A 388 -3.60 -26.29 -24.24
C VAL A 388 -3.73 -25.38 -23.01
N SER A 389 -2.71 -24.58 -22.75
CA SER A 389 -2.69 -23.62 -21.64
C SER A 389 -3.35 -22.29 -22.00
N ALA A 390 -3.65 -22.04 -23.28
CA ALA A 390 -4.27 -20.81 -23.73
C ALA A 390 -5.67 -20.64 -23.14
N MET A 391 -5.96 -19.44 -22.65
CA MET A 391 -7.26 -19.05 -22.12
C MET A 391 -7.61 -17.66 -22.66
N THR A 392 -8.91 -17.36 -22.73
CA THR A 392 -9.35 -15.98 -22.94
C THR A 392 -8.81 -15.12 -21.78
N PRO A 393 -8.01 -14.07 -22.04
CA PRO A 393 -7.59 -13.13 -21.01
C PRO A 393 -8.80 -12.60 -20.24
N ARG A 394 -8.70 -12.52 -18.92
CA ARG A 394 -9.74 -11.94 -18.08
C ARG A 394 -9.11 -10.95 -17.12
N ALA A 395 -9.67 -9.74 -17.07
CA ALA A 395 -9.37 -8.81 -16.00
C ALA A 395 -9.66 -9.47 -14.64
N PRO A 396 -8.84 -9.22 -13.61
CA PRO A 396 -9.09 -9.78 -12.28
C PRO A 396 -10.46 -9.36 -11.75
N ASP A 397 -11.08 -10.26 -10.99
CA ASP A 397 -12.04 -9.87 -9.97
C ASP A 397 -11.23 -9.19 -8.84
N ILE A 398 -11.08 -7.87 -8.91
CA ILE A 398 -10.33 -7.12 -7.89
C ILE A 398 -11.12 -7.23 -6.57
N PRO A 399 -10.56 -7.80 -5.49
CA PRO A 399 -11.29 -7.96 -4.23
C PRO A 399 -11.82 -6.62 -3.71
N GLY A 400 -13.15 -6.48 -3.68
CA GLY A 400 -13.83 -5.24 -3.28
C GLY A 400 -14.35 -4.39 -4.45
N GLU A 401 -13.85 -4.57 -5.67
CA GLU A 401 -14.42 -3.95 -6.88
C GLU A 401 -15.49 -4.89 -7.44
N ILE A 402 -16.73 -4.38 -7.52
CA ILE A 402 -17.86 -5.16 -8.01
C ILE A 402 -17.93 -5.02 -9.53
N THR A 403 -17.63 -6.10 -10.24
CA THR A 403 -17.74 -6.15 -11.70
C THR A 403 -19.21 -5.99 -12.12
N PRO A 404 -19.57 -4.98 -12.94
CA PRO A 404 -20.94 -4.81 -13.42
C PRO A 404 -21.41 -6.04 -14.20
N ARG A 405 -22.48 -6.69 -13.74
CA ARG A 405 -23.10 -7.84 -14.41
C ARG A 405 -24.59 -7.92 -14.07
N ILE A 406 -25.40 -8.38 -15.02
CA ILE A 406 -26.82 -8.61 -14.79
C ILE A 406 -27.04 -10.07 -14.41
N ALA A 407 -27.37 -10.33 -13.14
CA ALA A 407 -27.68 -11.68 -12.65
C ALA A 407 -29.18 -12.01 -12.76
N ASN A 408 -30.04 -10.99 -12.63
CA ASN A 408 -31.48 -11.08 -12.80
C ASN A 408 -32.01 -9.94 -13.68
N GLU A 409 -32.43 -10.29 -14.90
CA GLU A 409 -32.87 -9.32 -15.92
C GLU A 409 -34.15 -8.58 -15.52
N GLU A 410 -35.12 -9.27 -14.90
CA GLU A 410 -36.39 -8.67 -14.48
C GLU A 410 -36.15 -7.61 -13.40
N ARG A 411 -35.34 -7.93 -12.38
CA ARG A 411 -34.97 -7.02 -11.29
C ARG A 411 -34.18 -5.81 -11.82
N ALA A 412 -33.23 -6.03 -12.73
CA ALA A 412 -32.49 -4.95 -13.38
C ALA A 412 -33.42 -4.05 -14.21
N ALA A 413 -34.39 -4.62 -14.94
CA ALA A 413 -35.38 -3.87 -15.71
C ALA A 413 -36.28 -3.01 -14.81
N MET A 414 -36.64 -3.48 -13.61
CA MET A 414 -37.39 -2.66 -12.64
C MET A 414 -36.60 -1.42 -12.22
N LEU A 415 -35.30 -1.56 -11.91
CA LEU A 415 -34.43 -0.42 -11.59
C LEU A 415 -34.29 0.53 -12.79
N ARG A 416 -34.06 0.00 -14.00
CA ARG A 416 -34.02 0.78 -15.26
C ARG A 416 -35.28 1.65 -15.41
N ASN A 417 -36.45 1.04 -15.25
CA ASN A 417 -37.73 1.72 -15.38
C ASN A 417 -37.93 2.78 -14.29
N ARG A 418 -37.51 2.48 -13.05
CA ARG A 418 -37.59 3.43 -11.94
C ARG A 418 -36.71 4.65 -12.18
N LEU A 419 -35.46 4.46 -12.60
CA LEU A 419 -34.53 5.55 -12.94
C LEU A 419 -35.07 6.42 -14.07
N LYS A 420 -35.60 5.81 -15.15
CA LYS A 420 -36.23 6.56 -16.24
C LYS A 420 -37.44 7.38 -15.78
N LYS A 421 -38.28 6.84 -14.89
CA LYS A 421 -39.41 7.58 -14.29
C LYS A 421 -38.94 8.73 -13.41
N ASN A 422 -37.93 8.52 -12.58
CA ASN A 422 -37.37 9.56 -11.73
C ASN A 422 -36.69 10.66 -12.57
N MET A 423 -36.00 10.31 -13.66
CA MET A 423 -35.40 11.30 -14.55
C MET A 423 -36.46 12.21 -15.20
N LYS A 424 -37.59 11.63 -15.62
CA LYS A 424 -38.75 12.39 -16.13
C LYS A 424 -39.40 13.29 -15.06
N SER A 425 -39.37 12.93 -13.79
CA SER A 425 -40.04 13.71 -12.72
C SER A 425 -39.09 14.65 -11.96
N ILE A 426 -38.03 14.11 -11.37
CA ILE A 426 -37.02 14.83 -10.58
C ILE A 426 -36.06 15.56 -11.51
N GLY A 427 -35.53 14.90 -12.53
CA GLY A 427 -34.59 15.53 -13.47
C GLY A 427 -35.20 16.72 -14.22
N GLN A 428 -36.46 16.60 -14.68
CA GLN A 428 -37.18 17.74 -15.27
C GLN A 428 -37.45 18.87 -14.26
N TRP A 429 -37.74 18.54 -13.00
CA TRP A 429 -37.92 19.53 -11.94
C TRP A 429 -36.61 20.28 -11.67
N ALA A 430 -35.50 19.57 -11.46
CA ALA A 430 -34.19 20.15 -11.20
C ALA A 430 -33.76 21.10 -12.34
N ARG A 431 -33.95 20.66 -13.59
CA ARG A 431 -33.64 21.48 -14.77
C ARG A 431 -34.47 22.77 -14.82
N LYS A 432 -35.76 22.73 -14.46
CA LYS A 432 -36.63 23.92 -14.38
C LYS A 432 -36.21 24.89 -13.27
N GLN A 433 -35.58 24.40 -12.20
CA GLN A 433 -35.12 25.19 -11.06
C GLN A 433 -33.67 25.69 -11.20
N GLY A 434 -32.98 25.35 -12.29
CA GLY A 434 -31.56 25.66 -12.48
C GLY A 434 -30.66 24.93 -11.49
N ILE A 435 -30.97 23.66 -11.21
CA ILE A 435 -30.22 22.79 -10.30
C ILE A 435 -29.49 21.72 -11.13
N GLY A 436 -28.15 21.74 -11.11
CA GLY A 436 -27.30 20.75 -11.77
C GLY A 436 -27.03 19.51 -10.92
N CYS A 437 -27.29 19.58 -9.61
CA CYS A 437 -26.99 18.51 -8.66
C CYS A 437 -28.22 18.07 -7.86
N TYR A 438 -28.63 16.80 -7.92
CA TYR A 438 -29.83 16.33 -7.23
C TYR A 438 -29.84 14.81 -6.99
N ARG A 439 -30.61 14.38 -5.99
CA ARG A 439 -30.84 12.95 -5.69
C ARG A 439 -31.84 12.37 -6.69
N LEU A 440 -31.38 11.48 -7.57
CA LEU A 440 -32.26 10.85 -8.55
C LEU A 440 -32.98 9.62 -7.99
N TYR A 441 -32.35 8.88 -7.09
CA TYR A 441 -32.90 7.66 -6.49
C TYR A 441 -32.42 7.55 -5.05
N ASP A 442 -33.32 7.31 -4.10
CA ASP A 442 -32.98 7.16 -2.67
C ASP A 442 -33.67 5.92 -2.08
N ALA A 443 -33.05 4.76 -2.27
CA ALA A 443 -33.56 3.45 -1.84
C ALA A 443 -35.04 3.26 -2.21
N ASP A 444 -35.43 3.68 -3.42
CA ASP A 444 -36.84 3.72 -3.83
C ASP A 444 -37.50 2.35 -3.84
N MET A 445 -36.69 1.30 -3.95
CA MET A 445 -37.05 -0.12 -4.02
C MET A 445 -36.28 -0.91 -2.95
N PRO A 446 -36.93 -1.85 -2.22
CA PRO A 446 -36.28 -2.67 -1.19
C PRO A 446 -35.09 -3.50 -1.69
N GLU A 447 -35.09 -3.89 -2.97
CA GLU A 447 -34.04 -4.70 -3.56
C GLU A 447 -32.73 -3.91 -3.68
N PHE A 448 -32.81 -2.62 -4.00
CA PHE A 448 -31.65 -1.76 -4.26
C PHE A 448 -31.55 -0.67 -3.19
N ALA A 449 -30.82 -0.99 -2.12
CA ALA A 449 -30.50 -0.07 -1.04
C ALA A 449 -29.38 0.91 -1.45
N LEU A 450 -29.64 1.69 -2.49
CA LEU A 450 -28.69 2.62 -3.09
C LEU A 450 -29.18 4.05 -3.00
N ALA A 451 -28.24 4.98 -3.03
CA ALA A 451 -28.47 6.40 -3.18
C ALA A 451 -27.74 6.83 -4.47
N ILE A 452 -28.46 7.37 -5.46
CA ILE A 452 -27.90 7.76 -6.76
C ILE A 452 -28.11 9.26 -6.94
N ASP A 453 -27.01 9.99 -6.99
CA ASP A 453 -26.95 11.43 -7.19
C ASP A 453 -26.46 11.77 -8.58
N ILE A 454 -27.00 12.85 -9.14
CA ILE A 454 -26.55 13.45 -10.39
C ILE A 454 -25.79 14.72 -10.06
N TYR A 455 -24.65 14.94 -10.71
CA TYR A 455 -23.82 16.14 -10.63
C TYR A 455 -23.43 16.56 -12.06
N GLU A 456 -24.15 17.51 -12.66
CA GLU A 456 -23.92 18.01 -14.03
C GLU A 456 -23.79 16.87 -15.08
N GLY A 457 -24.70 15.90 -14.99
CA GLY A 457 -24.72 14.74 -15.89
C GLY A 457 -23.83 13.57 -15.45
N ARG A 458 -22.90 13.77 -14.51
CA ARG A 458 -22.14 12.68 -13.88
C ARG A 458 -22.95 12.00 -12.80
N VAL A 459 -22.65 10.73 -12.53
CA VAL A 459 -23.42 9.90 -11.61
C VAL A 459 -22.58 9.49 -10.42
N HIS A 460 -23.09 9.72 -9.21
CA HIS A 460 -22.48 9.26 -7.97
C HIS A 460 -23.41 8.26 -7.29
N VAL A 461 -22.94 7.02 -7.12
CA VAL A 461 -23.67 5.91 -6.52
C VAL A 461 -23.09 5.63 -5.14
N GLN A 462 -23.94 5.61 -4.12
CA GLN A 462 -23.58 5.22 -2.77
C GLN A 462 -24.44 4.04 -2.32
N GLU A 463 -23.80 3.00 -1.81
CA GLU A 463 -24.51 1.84 -1.23
C GLU A 463 -24.80 2.08 0.26
N TYR A 464 -26.06 1.91 0.65
CA TYR A 464 -26.44 1.83 2.07
C TYR A 464 -26.08 0.47 2.64
N ALA A 465 -25.74 0.43 3.92
CA ALA A 465 -25.49 -0.84 4.61
C ALA A 465 -26.74 -1.74 4.50
N ALA A 466 -26.55 -2.93 3.93
CA ALA A 466 -27.60 -3.92 3.83
C ALA A 466 -28.14 -4.25 5.24
N PRO A 467 -29.47 -4.42 5.41
CA PRO A 467 -30.01 -4.94 6.66
C PRO A 467 -29.36 -6.28 7.02
N LYS A 468 -29.22 -6.57 8.32
CA LYS A 468 -28.63 -7.85 8.80
C LYS A 468 -29.34 -9.10 8.26
N SER A 469 -30.57 -8.96 7.77
CA SER A 469 -31.39 -10.02 7.18
C SER A 469 -31.09 -10.30 5.70
N VAL A 470 -30.28 -9.48 5.03
CA VAL A 470 -29.90 -9.67 3.62
C VAL A 470 -28.53 -10.32 3.56
N ASP A 471 -28.44 -11.43 2.83
CA ASP A 471 -27.20 -12.14 2.55
C ASP A 471 -26.20 -11.26 1.76
N GLU A 472 -24.92 -11.27 2.17
CA GLU A 472 -23.87 -10.40 1.59
C GLU A 472 -23.64 -10.68 0.10
N ARG A 473 -23.77 -11.94 -0.33
CA ARG A 473 -23.63 -12.31 -1.74
C ARG A 473 -24.78 -11.72 -2.55
N SER A 474 -26.00 -11.79 -2.02
CA SER A 474 -27.18 -11.19 -2.63
C SER A 474 -27.06 -9.66 -2.75
N ALA A 475 -26.51 -8.98 -1.73
CA ALA A 475 -26.26 -7.53 -1.79
C ALA A 475 -25.23 -7.18 -2.88
N ARG A 476 -24.11 -7.91 -2.95
CA ARG A 476 -23.09 -7.72 -4.01
C ARG A 476 -23.65 -7.95 -5.41
N GLU A 477 -24.49 -8.97 -5.60
CA GLU A 477 -25.12 -9.25 -6.89
C GLU A 477 -26.06 -8.11 -7.32
N ARG A 478 -26.84 -7.55 -6.38
CA ARG A 478 -27.72 -6.40 -6.66
C ARG A 478 -26.92 -5.14 -6.97
N LEU A 479 -25.83 -4.86 -6.25
CA LEU A 479 -24.98 -3.72 -6.60
C LEU A 479 -24.33 -3.92 -7.97
N ALA A 480 -23.89 -5.13 -8.33
CA ALA A 480 -23.35 -5.44 -9.65
C ALA A 480 -24.36 -5.18 -10.79
N GLU A 481 -25.61 -5.56 -10.57
CA GLU A 481 -26.73 -5.30 -11.49
C GLU A 481 -26.99 -3.80 -11.64
N ALA A 482 -27.00 -3.08 -10.52
CA ALA A 482 -27.19 -1.64 -10.52
C ALA A 482 -26.08 -0.92 -11.31
N LEU A 483 -24.81 -1.28 -11.06
CA LEU A 483 -23.68 -0.68 -11.78
C LEU A 483 -23.68 -1.04 -13.27
N ALA A 484 -24.28 -2.17 -13.67
CA ALA A 484 -24.45 -2.50 -15.08
C ALA A 484 -25.55 -1.67 -15.75
N ILE A 485 -26.65 -1.42 -15.04
CA ILE A 485 -27.86 -0.82 -15.62
C ILE A 485 -27.89 0.70 -15.59
N ILE A 486 -27.25 1.34 -14.59
CA ILE A 486 -27.31 2.79 -14.39
C ILE A 486 -26.80 3.57 -15.63
N PRO A 487 -25.62 3.24 -16.21
CA PRO A 487 -25.12 3.95 -17.40
C PRO A 487 -26.10 3.89 -18.57
N GLU A 488 -26.64 2.70 -18.86
CA GLU A 488 -27.62 2.48 -19.92
C GLU A 488 -28.94 3.21 -19.65
N ALA A 489 -29.43 3.18 -18.41
CA ALA A 489 -30.70 3.78 -18.03
C ALA A 489 -30.67 5.32 -18.10
N LEU A 490 -29.50 5.92 -17.82
CA LEU A 490 -29.30 7.37 -17.77
C LEU A 490 -28.66 7.94 -19.04
N GLY A 491 -28.11 7.09 -19.91
CA GLY A 491 -27.40 7.52 -21.11
C GLY A 491 -26.09 8.22 -20.80
N VAL A 492 -25.33 7.69 -19.83
CA VAL A 492 -24.00 8.21 -19.44
C VAL A 492 -22.93 7.18 -19.73
N GLU A 493 -21.70 7.64 -19.98
CA GLU A 493 -20.56 6.76 -20.13
C GLU A 493 -20.16 6.15 -18.78
N ARG A 494 -19.50 4.98 -18.82
CA ARG A 494 -19.10 4.29 -17.58
C ARG A 494 -18.08 5.08 -16.78
N GLU A 495 -17.20 5.83 -17.44
CA GLU A 495 -16.19 6.66 -16.76
C GLU A 495 -16.82 7.84 -15.99
N ASP A 496 -18.02 8.27 -16.36
CA ASP A 496 -18.78 9.36 -15.72
C ASP A 496 -19.60 8.90 -14.51
N MET A 497 -19.55 7.60 -14.19
CA MET A 497 -20.18 7.02 -13.00
C MET A 497 -19.13 6.67 -11.94
N VAL A 498 -19.31 7.17 -10.73
CA VAL A 498 -18.48 6.85 -9.57
C VAL A 498 -19.33 6.11 -8.53
N CYS A 499 -18.83 4.99 -8.01
CA CYS A 499 -19.48 4.24 -6.94
C CYS A 499 -18.62 4.26 -5.66
N LYS A 500 -19.21 4.65 -4.52
CA LYS A 500 -18.57 4.59 -3.20
C LYS A 500 -19.29 3.60 -2.28
N GLN A 501 -18.53 2.66 -1.72
CA GLN A 501 -19.00 1.75 -0.69
C GLN A 501 -18.62 2.29 0.70
N ARG A 502 -19.59 2.39 1.61
CA ARG A 502 -19.31 2.68 3.04
C ARG A 502 -18.83 1.41 3.74
N GLN A 503 -17.52 1.12 3.65
CA GLN A 503 -16.91 0.19 4.60
C GLN A 503 -16.72 0.88 5.95
N ARG A 504 -17.03 0.21 7.07
CA ARG A 504 -16.71 0.72 8.41
C ARG A 504 -15.19 0.83 8.55
N GLN A 505 -14.67 2.04 8.45
CA GLN A 505 -13.27 2.32 8.77
C GLN A 505 -13.15 2.53 10.29
N THR A 506 -12.29 1.75 10.95
CA THR A 506 -11.91 1.95 12.35
C THR A 506 -10.61 2.75 12.41
N GLY A 507 -10.53 3.76 13.29
CA GLY A 507 -9.30 4.52 13.57
C GLY A 507 -9.20 5.90 12.89
N THR A 508 -7.98 6.45 12.85
CA THR A 508 -7.62 7.82 12.40
C THR A 508 -7.83 8.11 10.90
N ASN A 509 -8.30 7.14 10.12
CA ASN A 509 -8.45 7.24 8.66
C ASN A 509 -9.73 7.96 8.20
N GLN A 510 -10.53 8.48 9.14
CA GLN A 510 -11.85 9.07 8.86
C GLN A 510 -11.79 10.37 8.03
N TYR A 511 -10.60 10.95 7.82
CA TYR A 511 -10.38 12.21 7.08
C TYR A 511 -9.30 12.13 5.99
N GLU A 512 -8.83 10.93 5.63
CA GLU A 512 -7.83 10.76 4.57
C GLU A 512 -8.46 10.57 3.19
N LYS A 513 -7.75 11.02 2.15
CA LYS A 513 -8.13 10.89 0.75
C LYS A 513 -8.32 9.41 0.38
N GLN A 514 -9.51 9.05 -0.10
CA GLN A 514 -9.85 7.70 -0.56
C GLN A 514 -9.29 7.41 -1.96
N ALA A 515 -9.05 8.47 -2.75
CA ALA A 515 -8.37 8.44 -4.04
C ALA A 515 -7.53 9.72 -4.21
N ALA A 516 -6.60 9.74 -5.17
CA ALA A 516 -5.72 10.89 -5.43
C ALA A 516 -5.79 11.32 -6.91
N SER A 517 -7.00 11.39 -7.48
CA SER A 517 -7.23 11.82 -8.86
C SER A 517 -7.01 13.33 -9.04
N GLY A 518 -7.31 14.14 -8.02
CA GLY A 518 -7.32 15.59 -8.11
C GLY A 518 -8.44 16.15 -8.98
N GLU A 519 -9.45 15.33 -9.33
CA GLU A 519 -10.46 15.65 -10.32
C GLU A 519 -11.63 16.44 -9.70
N PHE A 520 -11.45 17.76 -9.60
CA PHE A 520 -12.53 18.69 -9.29
C PHE A 520 -13.23 19.16 -10.55
N PHE A 521 -14.54 19.38 -10.46
CA PHE A 521 -15.31 20.04 -11.51
C PHE A 521 -16.38 20.94 -10.89
N GLU A 522 -16.86 21.87 -11.71
CA GLU A 522 -17.85 22.88 -11.31
C GLU A 522 -19.27 22.38 -11.52
N VAL A 523 -20.16 22.78 -10.62
CA VAL A 523 -21.59 22.49 -10.64
C VAL A 523 -22.41 23.71 -10.29
N HIS A 524 -23.66 23.75 -10.77
CA HIS A 524 -24.53 24.90 -10.61
C HIS A 524 -25.71 24.62 -9.67
N GLU A 525 -25.94 25.55 -8.75
CA GLU A 525 -27.08 25.55 -7.83
C GLU A 525 -27.66 26.97 -7.72
N HIS A 526 -28.84 27.19 -8.32
CA HIS A 526 -29.58 28.46 -8.24
C HIS A 526 -28.75 29.72 -8.60
N GLY A 527 -27.90 29.60 -9.62
CA GLY A 527 -27.02 30.68 -10.09
C GLY A 527 -25.68 30.79 -9.36
N CYS A 528 -25.43 29.94 -8.35
CA CYS A 528 -24.12 29.80 -7.72
C CYS A 528 -23.31 28.70 -8.41
N VAL A 529 -21.99 28.88 -8.49
CA VAL A 529 -21.03 27.90 -9.00
C VAL A 529 -20.27 27.28 -7.85
N LEU A 530 -20.21 25.95 -7.75
CA LEU A 530 -19.55 25.23 -6.67
C LEU A 530 -18.63 24.15 -7.24
N LYS A 531 -17.48 23.92 -6.63
CA LYS A 531 -16.61 22.78 -6.94
C LYS A 531 -17.03 21.54 -6.16
N VAL A 532 -17.07 20.41 -6.84
CA VAL A 532 -17.28 19.07 -6.25
C VAL A 532 -16.15 18.13 -6.64
N ASN A 533 -15.96 17.07 -5.85
CA ASN A 533 -15.04 15.97 -6.16
C ASN A 533 -15.71 14.64 -5.81
N LEU A 534 -16.00 13.84 -6.82
CA LEU A 534 -16.75 12.58 -6.63
C LEU A 534 -15.87 11.40 -6.19
N LYS A 535 -14.54 11.50 -6.25
CA LYS A 535 -13.64 10.34 -6.11
C LYS A 535 -12.79 10.37 -4.84
N ASP A 536 -12.15 11.51 -4.55
CA ASP A 536 -11.02 11.57 -3.63
C ASP A 536 -11.39 11.69 -2.16
N TYR A 537 -12.57 12.24 -1.85
CA TYR A 537 -13.01 12.52 -0.49
C TYR A 537 -14.13 11.58 -0.06
N LEU A 538 -14.40 11.49 1.24
CA LEU A 538 -15.53 10.69 1.76
C LEU A 538 -16.86 11.17 1.15
N ASP A 539 -17.10 12.47 1.22
CA ASP A 539 -18.26 13.16 0.64
C ASP A 539 -17.87 13.89 -0.65
N THR A 540 -18.84 14.45 -1.35
CA THR A 540 -18.63 15.03 -2.70
C THR A 540 -18.22 16.50 -2.70
N GLY A 541 -18.24 17.17 -1.55
CA GLY A 541 -18.06 18.62 -1.45
C GLY A 541 -19.37 19.42 -1.40
N LEU A 542 -20.53 18.78 -1.56
CA LEU A 542 -21.83 19.45 -1.54
C LEU A 542 -22.93 18.53 -1.01
N PHE A 543 -23.47 18.87 0.17
CA PHE A 543 -24.65 18.21 0.75
C PHE A 543 -25.92 18.69 0.05
N LEU A 544 -26.56 17.80 -0.71
CA LEU A 544 -27.70 18.14 -1.56
C LEU A 544 -28.99 18.39 -0.75
N ASP A 545 -29.09 17.82 0.45
CA ASP A 545 -30.24 17.93 1.36
C ASP A 545 -30.45 19.35 1.90
N HIS A 546 -29.37 20.13 2.07
CA HIS A 546 -29.45 21.51 2.57
C HIS A 546 -29.66 22.57 1.49
N ARG A 547 -29.90 22.18 0.23
CA ARG A 547 -30.10 23.12 -0.87
C ARG A 547 -31.19 24.17 -0.58
N PRO A 548 -32.37 23.82 -0.05
CA PRO A 548 -33.39 24.82 0.32
C PRO A 548 -32.91 25.82 1.37
N VAL A 549 -32.14 25.36 2.37
CA VAL A 549 -31.57 26.25 3.41
C VAL A 549 -30.61 27.25 2.77
N ARG A 550 -29.72 26.78 1.89
CA ARG A 550 -28.79 27.65 1.15
C ARG A 550 -29.54 28.65 0.27
N ARG A 551 -30.60 28.22 -0.41
CA ARG A 551 -31.46 29.11 -1.21
C ARG A 551 -32.16 30.15 -0.34
N TRP A 552 -32.64 29.76 0.84
CA TRP A 552 -33.24 30.68 1.79
C TRP A 552 -32.21 31.73 2.24
N ILE A 553 -30.99 31.32 2.58
CA ILE A 553 -29.89 32.23 2.93
C ILE A 553 -29.63 33.22 1.80
N GLN A 554 -29.58 32.76 0.55
CA GLN A 554 -29.41 33.62 -0.62
C GLN A 554 -30.51 34.68 -0.74
N GLN A 555 -31.76 34.34 -0.42
CA GLN A 555 -32.89 35.28 -0.52
C GLN A 555 -32.92 36.31 0.62
N HIS A 556 -32.26 36.04 1.74
CA HIS A 556 -32.38 36.84 2.97
C HIS A 556 -31.07 37.50 3.42
N SER A 557 -29.96 37.31 2.71
CA SER A 557 -28.65 37.85 3.11
C SER A 557 -28.37 39.29 2.67
N ALA A 558 -29.28 39.95 1.96
CA ALA A 558 -29.05 41.28 1.41
C ALA A 558 -28.64 42.29 2.51
N ASN A 559 -27.45 42.88 2.36
CA ASN A 559 -26.79 43.80 3.30
C ASN A 559 -26.47 43.23 4.69
N GLN A 560 -26.67 41.93 4.94
CA GLN A 560 -26.45 41.31 6.25
C GLN A 560 -24.98 40.91 6.47
N ARG A 561 -24.55 40.90 7.73
CA ARG A 561 -23.30 40.26 8.17
C ARG A 561 -23.56 38.79 8.45
N PHE A 562 -22.97 37.91 7.65
CA PHE A 562 -23.22 36.47 7.70
C PHE A 562 -22.11 35.70 8.44
N LEU A 563 -22.46 34.81 9.35
CA LEU A 563 -21.54 33.87 9.99
C LEU A 563 -21.90 32.44 9.59
N ASN A 564 -20.94 31.67 9.11
CA ASN A 564 -21.08 30.27 8.79
C ASN A 564 -20.17 29.43 9.68
N LEU A 565 -20.75 28.69 10.63
CA LEU A 565 -20.02 27.84 11.57
C LEU A 565 -20.03 26.40 11.06
N PHE A 566 -18.90 25.71 11.19
CA PHE A 566 -18.68 24.37 10.61
C PHE A 566 -18.90 24.40 9.08
N CYS A 567 -18.28 25.38 8.43
CA CYS A 567 -18.68 25.83 7.10
C CYS A 567 -18.42 24.82 5.97
N TYR A 568 -17.62 23.77 6.22
CA TYR A 568 -17.25 22.78 5.23
C TYR A 568 -16.67 23.46 3.98
N THR A 569 -17.20 23.19 2.79
CA THR A 569 -16.79 23.79 1.51
C THR A 569 -17.39 25.17 1.26
N GLY A 570 -18.04 25.78 2.26
CA GLY A 570 -18.52 27.17 2.19
C GLY A 570 -19.74 27.39 1.29
N ALA A 571 -20.46 26.33 0.88
CA ALA A 571 -21.59 26.46 -0.03
C ALA A 571 -22.67 27.44 0.48
N ALA A 572 -23.02 27.41 1.77
CA ALA A 572 -23.96 28.39 2.35
C ALA A 572 -23.44 29.84 2.28
N THR A 573 -22.13 30.02 2.43
CA THR A 573 -21.49 31.34 2.31
C THR A 573 -21.54 31.84 0.87
N VAL A 574 -21.29 30.99 -0.12
CA VAL A 574 -21.46 31.33 -1.54
C VAL A 574 -22.87 31.85 -1.81
N HIS A 575 -23.88 31.17 -1.29
CA HIS A 575 -25.27 31.62 -1.41
C HIS A 575 -25.52 32.95 -0.69
N ALA A 576 -24.96 33.16 0.51
CA ALA A 576 -25.06 34.45 1.20
C ALA A 576 -24.45 35.60 0.38
N VAL A 577 -23.28 35.37 -0.24
CA VAL A 577 -22.61 36.34 -1.12
C VAL A 577 -23.45 36.63 -2.36
N ALA A 578 -23.94 35.59 -3.04
CA ALA A 578 -24.84 35.75 -4.19
C ALA A 578 -26.15 36.47 -3.83
N GLY A 579 -26.56 36.38 -2.56
CA GLY A 579 -27.70 37.11 -1.98
C GLY A 579 -27.42 38.56 -1.58
N GLY A 580 -26.18 39.03 -1.72
CA GLY A 580 -25.78 40.39 -1.39
C GLY A 580 -25.38 40.63 0.07
N ALA A 581 -24.85 39.61 0.76
CA ALA A 581 -24.24 39.79 2.09
C ALA A 581 -23.20 40.92 2.07
N SER A 582 -23.24 41.80 3.08
CA SER A 582 -22.30 42.92 3.16
C SER A 582 -20.90 42.48 3.60
N ARG A 583 -20.84 41.46 4.47
CA ARG A 583 -19.63 40.76 4.93
C ARG A 583 -19.98 39.34 5.33
N SER A 584 -19.00 38.44 5.29
CA SER A 584 -19.15 37.10 5.87
C SER A 584 -17.89 36.59 6.56
N LEU A 585 -18.09 35.73 7.57
CA LEU A 585 -17.03 34.94 8.20
C LEU A 585 -17.44 33.47 8.17
N SER A 586 -16.57 32.60 7.66
CA SER A 586 -16.81 31.16 7.58
C SER A 586 -15.72 30.41 8.32
N LEU A 587 -16.08 29.53 9.26
CA LEU A 587 -15.13 28.85 10.14
C LEU A 587 -15.21 27.34 9.96
N ASP A 588 -14.06 26.69 9.79
CA ASP A 588 -13.94 25.22 9.79
C ASP A 588 -12.57 24.78 10.37
N MET A 589 -12.49 23.60 10.97
CA MET A 589 -11.21 23.09 11.50
C MET A 589 -10.30 22.53 10.40
N SER A 590 -10.86 22.13 9.27
CA SER A 590 -10.15 21.46 8.18
C SER A 590 -9.50 22.48 7.25
N LYS A 591 -8.16 22.52 7.22
CA LYS A 591 -7.42 23.36 6.26
C LYS A 591 -7.81 23.05 4.81
N THR A 592 -8.13 21.78 4.51
CA THR A 592 -8.56 21.36 3.18
C THR A 592 -9.91 21.96 2.81
N TYR A 593 -10.88 21.96 3.73
CA TYR A 593 -12.20 22.53 3.46
C TYR A 593 -12.18 24.05 3.47
N VAL A 594 -11.35 24.68 4.30
CA VAL A 594 -11.09 26.12 4.25
C VAL A 594 -10.59 26.54 2.86
N GLY A 595 -9.55 25.88 2.33
CA GLY A 595 -9.07 26.19 0.98
C GLY A 595 -10.12 25.96 -0.11
N TRP A 596 -10.92 24.88 0.01
CA TRP A 596 -12.02 24.62 -0.91
C TRP A 596 -13.12 25.69 -0.84
N ALA A 597 -13.46 26.15 0.36
CA ALA A 597 -14.43 27.23 0.57
C ALA A 597 -13.94 28.57 -0.01
N GLU A 598 -12.65 28.88 0.12
CA GLU A 598 -12.04 30.05 -0.52
C GLU A 598 -12.13 29.96 -2.05
N GLU A 599 -11.84 28.80 -2.64
CA GLU A 599 -12.01 28.58 -4.08
C GLU A 599 -13.47 28.74 -4.53
N ASN A 600 -14.42 28.18 -3.77
CA ASN A 600 -15.85 28.33 -4.06
C ASN A 600 -16.30 29.80 -4.00
N LEU A 601 -15.82 30.57 -3.03
CA LEU A 601 -16.11 32.01 -2.95
C LEU A 601 -15.50 32.77 -4.13
N ALA A 602 -14.26 32.44 -4.52
CA ALA A 602 -13.59 33.04 -5.67
C ALA A 602 -14.34 32.78 -6.99
N LEU A 603 -14.87 31.58 -7.19
CA LEU A 603 -15.69 31.22 -8.37
C LEU A 603 -16.94 32.09 -8.51
N ASN A 604 -17.43 32.68 -7.42
CA ASN A 604 -18.62 33.53 -7.41
C ASN A 604 -18.28 35.02 -7.24
N GLY A 605 -17.02 35.41 -7.46
CA GLY A 605 -16.58 36.81 -7.44
C GLY A 605 -16.63 37.48 -6.06
N ALA A 606 -16.57 36.70 -4.98
CA ALA A 606 -16.56 37.25 -3.63
C ALA A 606 -15.30 38.08 -3.36
N ASP A 607 -15.45 39.27 -2.77
CA ASP A 607 -14.31 40.07 -2.29
C ASP A 607 -13.70 39.43 -1.02
N PRO A 608 -12.45 38.92 -1.06
CA PRO A 608 -11.83 38.23 0.07
C PRO A 608 -11.61 39.15 1.29
N LYS A 609 -11.65 40.48 1.11
CA LYS A 609 -11.58 41.42 2.25
C LYS A 609 -12.90 41.51 3.03
N LYS A 610 -14.02 41.22 2.36
CA LYS A 610 -15.36 41.25 2.96
C LYS A 610 -15.85 39.87 3.38
N HIS A 611 -15.42 38.83 2.65
CA HIS A 611 -15.88 37.46 2.82
C HIS A 611 -14.70 36.56 3.18
N ARG A 612 -14.53 36.35 4.48
CA ARG A 612 -13.37 35.63 5.04
C ARG A 612 -13.73 34.18 5.33
N VAL A 613 -12.76 33.30 5.12
CA VAL A 613 -12.78 31.91 5.57
C VAL A 613 -11.57 31.72 6.48
N GLU A 614 -11.77 31.08 7.63
CA GLU A 614 -10.69 30.88 8.60
C GLU A 614 -10.66 29.45 9.13
N GLN A 615 -9.45 28.95 9.35
CA GLN A 615 -9.25 27.70 10.05
C GLN A 615 -9.38 27.93 11.56
N ALA A 616 -10.49 27.49 12.16
CA ALA A 616 -10.76 27.66 13.58
C ALA A 616 -11.58 26.51 14.17
N ASP A 617 -11.35 26.24 15.46
CA ASP A 617 -12.28 25.44 16.27
C ASP A 617 -13.50 26.31 16.60
N CYS A 618 -14.65 25.98 16.01
CA CYS A 618 -15.89 26.73 16.20
C CYS A 618 -16.33 26.77 17.67
N LEU A 619 -16.05 25.73 18.46
CA LEU A 619 -16.43 25.68 19.88
C LEU A 619 -15.59 26.68 20.67
N ALA A 620 -14.28 26.65 20.48
CA ALA A 620 -13.36 27.58 21.13
C ALA A 620 -13.63 29.03 20.69
N TRP A 621 -13.89 29.24 19.40
CA TRP A 621 -14.19 30.57 18.85
C TRP A 621 -15.50 31.14 19.40
N LEU A 622 -16.54 30.32 19.53
CA LEU A 622 -17.81 30.73 20.14
C LEU A 622 -17.68 31.04 21.63
N ALA A 623 -16.85 30.28 22.35
CA ALA A 623 -16.58 30.47 23.78
C ALA A 623 -15.66 31.68 24.08
N ASP A 624 -14.87 32.15 23.11
CA ASP A 624 -13.96 33.27 23.28
C ASP A 624 -14.71 34.59 23.57
N ARG A 625 -14.00 35.55 24.17
CA ARG A 625 -14.57 36.85 24.55
C ARG A 625 -15.01 37.61 23.31
N LYS A 626 -16.22 38.15 23.39
CA LYS A 626 -16.80 38.94 22.32
C LYS A 626 -16.08 40.27 22.09
N THR A 627 -15.60 40.48 20.86
CA THR A 627 -15.16 41.79 20.39
C THR A 627 -16.29 42.54 19.68
N ALA A 628 -16.21 43.88 19.59
CA ALA A 628 -17.28 44.73 19.06
C ALA A 628 -17.59 44.47 17.57
N ASP A 629 -16.62 43.96 16.82
CA ASP A 629 -16.66 43.61 15.39
C ASP A 629 -17.23 42.22 15.10
N GLN A 630 -17.49 41.40 16.13
CA GLN A 630 -18.02 40.03 16.01
C GLN A 630 -19.51 39.97 16.33
N ARG A 631 -20.31 40.84 15.71
CA ARG A 631 -21.78 40.74 15.67
C ARG A 631 -22.27 40.46 14.26
N PHE A 632 -23.23 39.55 14.15
CA PHE A 632 -23.76 39.05 12.89
C PHE A 632 -25.29 39.17 12.85
N ASP A 633 -25.83 39.35 11.66
CA ASP A 633 -27.27 39.51 11.44
C ASP A 633 -27.91 38.20 11.00
N LEU A 634 -27.13 37.32 10.40
CA LEU A 634 -27.52 35.96 10.05
C LEU A 634 -26.40 34.99 10.39
N ILE A 635 -26.72 33.94 11.13
CA ILE A 635 -25.79 32.87 11.48
C ILE A 635 -26.34 31.56 10.95
N PHE A 636 -25.52 30.79 10.24
CA PHE A 636 -25.80 29.40 9.89
C PHE A 636 -24.87 28.48 10.68
N MET A 637 -25.45 27.47 11.33
CA MET A 637 -24.73 26.50 12.15
C MET A 637 -25.28 25.10 11.88
N ASP A 638 -24.49 24.30 11.17
CA ASP A 638 -24.79 22.90 10.84
C ASP A 638 -23.64 21.97 11.27
N PRO A 639 -23.50 21.70 12.58
CA PRO A 639 -22.41 20.91 13.12
C PRO A 639 -22.55 19.42 12.81
N PRO A 640 -21.43 18.68 12.72
CA PRO A 640 -21.47 17.22 12.63
C PRO A 640 -22.08 16.60 13.90
N THR A 641 -22.66 15.40 13.78
CA THR A 641 -23.27 14.70 14.93
C THR A 641 -22.26 14.43 16.04
N PHE A 642 -21.06 13.97 15.65
CA PHE A 642 -19.93 13.73 16.54
C PHE A 642 -18.66 14.23 15.87
N SER A 643 -17.74 14.80 16.65
CA SER A 643 -16.39 15.14 16.19
C SER A 643 -15.37 14.87 17.31
N ASN A 644 -14.28 14.18 16.97
CA ASN A 644 -13.20 13.80 17.88
C ASN A 644 -11.82 14.25 17.35
N SER A 645 -11.78 15.39 16.66
CA SER A 645 -10.55 15.92 16.08
C SER A 645 -9.44 16.11 17.11
N ALA A 646 -8.23 15.64 16.81
CA ALA A 646 -7.04 15.82 17.65
C ALA A 646 -6.66 17.31 17.87
N ARG A 647 -7.27 18.23 17.12
CA ARG A 647 -7.08 19.68 17.24
C ARG A 647 -8.14 20.37 18.10
N MET A 648 -9.10 19.62 18.62
CA MET A 648 -10.12 20.11 19.54
C MET A 648 -9.75 19.71 20.97
N ALA A 649 -9.98 20.60 21.94
CA ALA A 649 -9.70 20.33 23.36
C ALA A 649 -10.77 19.43 24.04
N GLY A 650 -11.51 18.65 23.27
CA GLY A 650 -12.65 17.84 23.72
C GLY A 650 -13.27 16.98 22.62
N VAL A 651 -14.46 16.41 22.88
CA VAL A 651 -15.29 15.68 21.91
C VAL A 651 -16.62 16.43 21.79
N LEU A 652 -17.08 16.69 20.57
CA LEU A 652 -18.39 17.28 20.29
C LEU A 652 -19.40 16.13 20.17
N ASP A 653 -20.46 16.21 20.97
CA ASP A 653 -21.69 15.44 20.83
C ASP A 653 -22.83 16.44 20.63
N ILE A 654 -23.37 16.54 19.42
CA ILE A 654 -24.34 17.60 19.13
C ILE A 654 -25.60 17.50 20.00
N GLN A 655 -26.04 16.30 20.38
CA GLN A 655 -27.23 16.15 21.20
C GLN A 655 -27.00 16.71 22.60
N LYS A 656 -25.80 16.56 23.14
CA LYS A 656 -25.43 17.07 24.46
C LYS A 656 -25.06 18.55 24.43
N ASP A 657 -24.31 18.98 23.43
CA ASP A 657 -23.60 20.26 23.46
C ASP A 657 -24.35 21.41 22.75
N HIS A 658 -25.38 21.11 21.95
CA HIS A 658 -26.13 22.13 21.22
C HIS A 658 -26.72 23.26 22.09
N PRO A 659 -27.17 23.07 23.35
CA PRO A 659 -27.75 24.18 24.12
C PRO A 659 -26.72 25.26 24.40
N THR A 660 -25.46 24.88 24.67
CA THR A 660 -24.36 25.81 24.87
C THR A 660 -23.99 26.50 23.57
N LEU A 661 -23.89 25.75 22.46
CA LEU A 661 -23.53 26.29 21.15
C LEU A 661 -24.57 27.30 20.65
N VAL A 662 -25.86 26.97 20.78
CA VAL A 662 -26.95 27.89 20.42
C VAL A 662 -26.86 29.17 21.24
N ARG A 663 -26.74 29.09 22.57
CA ARG A 663 -26.61 30.29 23.42
C ARG A 663 -25.40 31.15 23.05
N GLN A 664 -24.26 30.54 22.80
CA GLN A 664 -23.05 31.27 22.38
C GLN A 664 -23.21 31.91 20.99
N ALA A 665 -23.82 31.22 20.04
CA ALA A 665 -24.14 31.77 18.73
C ALA A 665 -25.16 32.92 18.84
N MET A 666 -26.21 32.77 19.64
CA MET A 666 -27.19 33.83 19.94
C MET A 666 -26.52 35.05 20.59
N ALA A 667 -25.49 34.86 21.43
CA ALA A 667 -24.69 35.95 21.97
C ALA A 667 -23.88 36.71 20.90
N ARG A 668 -23.60 36.10 19.75
CA ARG A 668 -22.99 36.76 18.57
C ARG A 668 -24.02 37.41 17.63
N LEU A 669 -25.29 37.07 17.79
CA LEU A 669 -26.38 37.58 16.95
C LEU A 669 -26.76 39.02 17.32
N SER A 670 -27.15 39.83 16.32
CA SER A 670 -27.81 41.12 16.54
C SER A 670 -29.22 40.91 17.10
N SER A 671 -29.81 41.96 17.68
CA SER A 671 -31.14 41.90 18.31
C SER A 671 -32.21 41.35 17.36
N ASP A 672 -32.19 41.81 16.11
CA ASP A 672 -33.16 41.44 15.06
C ASP A 672 -32.65 40.31 14.16
N GLY A 673 -31.49 39.74 14.50
CA GLY A 673 -30.84 38.73 13.69
C GLY A 673 -31.55 37.37 13.74
N LEU A 674 -31.09 36.46 12.89
CA LEU A 674 -31.54 35.07 12.84
C LEU A 674 -30.38 34.08 12.96
N LEU A 675 -30.54 33.06 13.80
CA LEU A 675 -29.75 31.84 13.77
C LEU A 675 -30.53 30.74 13.05
N ILE A 676 -29.96 30.20 11.97
CA ILE A 676 -30.39 28.97 11.32
C ILE A 676 -29.54 27.83 11.89
N PHE A 677 -30.16 26.97 12.69
CA PHE A 677 -29.52 25.81 13.26
C PHE A 677 -30.04 24.54 12.57
N SER A 678 -29.13 23.64 12.17
CA SER A 678 -29.50 22.37 11.55
C SER A 678 -28.73 21.20 12.16
N SER A 679 -29.30 19.99 12.03
CA SER A 679 -28.63 18.75 12.41
C SER A 679 -29.12 17.57 11.58
N ASN A 680 -28.18 16.76 11.12
CA ASN A 680 -28.43 15.49 10.39
C ASN A 680 -28.53 14.28 11.34
N PHE A 681 -28.50 14.52 12.65
CA PHE A 681 -28.66 13.44 13.62
C PHE A 681 -30.13 12.98 13.66
N ARG A 682 -30.40 11.79 13.11
CA ARG A 682 -31.76 11.24 12.96
C ARG A 682 -32.62 11.18 14.22
N ARG A 683 -32.00 11.19 15.40
CA ARG A 683 -32.69 11.14 16.71
C ARG A 683 -32.58 12.45 17.48
N PHE A 684 -32.14 13.53 16.82
CA PHE A 684 -31.92 14.82 17.45
C PHE A 684 -33.22 15.36 18.04
N LYS A 685 -33.11 15.81 19.29
CA LYS A 685 -34.13 16.60 19.99
C LYS A 685 -33.51 17.91 20.42
N LEU A 686 -34.16 19.02 20.06
CA LEU A 686 -33.77 20.34 20.56
C LEU A 686 -34.10 20.40 22.05
N ASP A 687 -33.21 20.99 22.84
CA ASP A 687 -33.38 21.18 24.26
C ASP A 687 -34.48 22.22 24.53
N GLU A 688 -35.49 21.80 25.30
CA GLU A 688 -36.70 22.57 25.62
C GLU A 688 -36.36 23.88 26.37
N THR A 689 -35.22 23.97 27.06
CA THR A 689 -34.82 25.21 27.74
C THR A 689 -34.57 26.35 26.75
N LEU A 690 -34.14 26.06 25.52
CA LEU A 690 -33.93 27.07 24.48
C LEU A 690 -35.23 27.77 24.07
N GLU A 691 -36.37 27.09 24.10
CA GLU A 691 -37.68 27.67 23.78
C GLU A 691 -38.15 28.66 24.86
N SER A 692 -37.66 28.49 26.10
CA SER A 692 -37.91 29.43 27.19
C SER A 692 -37.05 30.69 27.08
N GLU A 693 -35.86 30.60 26.50
CA GLU A 693 -34.91 31.71 26.33
C GLU A 693 -35.07 32.49 25.01
N PHE A 694 -35.42 31.80 23.92
CA PHE A 694 -35.43 32.34 22.57
C PHE A 694 -36.76 32.08 21.85
N GLU A 695 -37.02 32.82 20.78
CA GLU A 695 -38.08 32.47 19.84
C GLU A 695 -37.54 31.38 18.91
N VAL A 696 -38.12 30.18 18.98
CA VAL A 696 -37.68 29.00 18.23
C VAL A 696 -38.81 28.53 17.31
N ALA A 697 -38.51 28.41 16.02
CA ALA A 697 -39.42 27.86 15.02
C ALA A 697 -38.76 26.71 14.27
N GLU A 698 -39.33 25.50 14.31
CA GLU A 698 -38.88 24.39 13.47
C GLU A 698 -39.38 24.58 12.04
N VAL A 699 -38.45 24.67 11.08
CA VAL A 699 -38.71 24.89 9.66
C VAL A 699 -38.35 23.68 8.79
N THR A 700 -38.08 22.52 9.41
CA THR A 700 -37.64 21.28 8.75
C THR A 700 -38.42 20.96 7.46
N ARG A 701 -39.75 21.07 7.49
CA ARG A 701 -40.63 20.73 6.35
C ARG A 701 -40.39 21.62 5.13
N ASP A 702 -40.12 22.90 5.35
CA ASP A 702 -39.91 23.89 4.29
C ASP A 702 -38.49 23.79 3.70
N THR A 703 -37.62 23.01 4.36
CA THR A 703 -36.23 22.82 3.96
C THR A 703 -35.97 21.52 3.19
N LEU A 704 -37.02 20.82 2.74
CA LEU A 704 -36.92 19.57 1.99
C LEU A 704 -37.36 19.75 0.53
N ASP A 705 -36.40 19.56 -0.38
CA ASP A 705 -36.68 19.59 -1.82
C ASP A 705 -37.34 18.30 -2.32
N LYS A 706 -37.89 18.37 -3.54
CA LYS A 706 -38.59 17.25 -4.22
C LYS A 706 -37.74 15.97 -4.27
N ASP A 707 -36.43 16.09 -4.40
CA ASP A 707 -35.49 14.96 -4.47
C ASP A 707 -35.25 14.26 -3.12
N PHE A 708 -35.67 14.86 -2.00
CA PHE A 708 -35.55 14.30 -0.64
C PHE A 708 -36.89 14.09 0.09
N GLN A 709 -38.03 14.42 -0.52
CA GLN A 709 -39.36 14.31 0.11
C GLN A 709 -39.72 12.92 0.66
N ARG A 710 -39.17 11.82 0.09
CA ARG A 710 -39.41 10.46 0.58
C ARG A 710 -38.70 10.17 1.91
N ASN A 711 -37.67 10.94 2.24
CA ASN A 711 -36.84 10.76 3.42
C ASN A 711 -36.91 12.01 4.32
N ALA A 712 -38.07 12.23 4.92
CA ALA A 712 -38.34 13.40 5.78
C ALA A 712 -37.53 13.45 7.09
N ARG A 713 -36.60 12.51 7.31
CA ARG A 713 -35.73 12.44 8.49
C ARG A 713 -34.25 12.62 8.15
N ILE A 714 -33.94 13.17 6.98
CA ILE A 714 -32.55 13.36 6.54
C ILE A 714 -31.83 14.44 7.36
N HIS A 715 -32.54 15.52 7.69
CA HIS A 715 -32.10 16.57 8.60
C HIS A 715 -33.27 17.19 9.36
N ARG A 716 -32.97 17.99 10.38
CA ARG A 716 -33.90 18.92 11.02
C ARG A 716 -33.32 20.33 10.98
N CYS A 717 -34.17 21.34 10.95
CA CYS A 717 -33.76 22.75 10.83
C CYS A 717 -34.66 23.66 11.66
N TRP A 718 -34.06 24.63 12.35
CA TRP A 718 -34.72 25.61 13.21
C TRP A 718 -34.26 27.02 12.89
N HIS A 719 -35.19 27.95 12.99
CA HIS A 719 -34.96 29.38 13.05
C HIS A 719 -35.05 29.83 14.51
N ILE A 720 -34.00 30.50 15.00
CA ILE A 720 -33.89 30.93 16.40
C ILE A 720 -33.59 32.43 16.44
N ARG A 721 -34.39 33.19 17.21
CA ARG A 721 -34.30 34.65 17.37
C ARG A 721 -34.31 35.06 18.84
N HIS A 722 -33.82 36.25 19.14
CA HIS A 722 -34.02 36.85 20.46
C HIS A 722 -35.51 37.13 20.66
N LYS A 723 -36.02 36.92 21.88
CA LYS A 723 -37.40 37.33 22.22
C LYS A 723 -37.47 38.87 22.20
N ALA A 724 -38.59 39.38 21.70
CA ALA A 724 -38.90 40.80 21.65
C ALA A 724 -39.02 41.43 23.05
#